data_AF-A0A3E1P3K8-F1
#
_entry.id   AF-A0A3E1P3K8-F1
#
_cell.length_a   1.000
_cell.length_b   1.000
_cell.length_c   1.000
_cell.angle_alpha   90.00
_cell.angle_beta   90.00
_cell.angle_gamma   90.00
#
_symmetry.space_group_name_H-M   'P 1'
#
loop_
_entity.id
_entity.type
_entity.pdbx_description
1 polymer ?
#
loop_
_entity_poly.entity_id
_entity_poly.type
_entity_poly.pdbx_seq_one_letter_code
_entity_poly.pdbx_strand_id
1 'polypeptide(L)'
;MSAKAEQDTTAGSYFHIAKQHLEAMLNGHEKMDYEEAIYEIENAWWEGGVDHDSYKTILDLHANNIMQLYETLKDSSGQQPTGKLLENKKLKREEYEKALMNYAIYSYITKPGIILWPEKKLFKYKQFKYAYNDPLGTNDWRNTQVINLLNKQTGNCFALASLFKIFSERFNTDAALCTAPGHIYIVHKDNNGIKYNIELSNGSFPGVGTIETLTHSTTESVKNGIALRELDLKQSITLCLIYLAKGYEYKFGIHDDYFLDSCVKTALKYDDHNLNAMLFKSALLEGRLTQQHQTFKQLETTREFTAYQQWISHVYDMGYREMPANVKNMLLNGWQQDTIIHISKRLKNTRYIGLSNGLFDEEITTRRKEIFGHTEFDTQTRKITAFLKEDAVHNQYNFDLAIFGWSIDPMAKKFPNASPYNFVENNPISRVDPDGDDWILSTGNKIFWYGGQYGDKKNLLAVYKATSGMDKTIQTSTWPDGHKEYKIVDTRIAMYQDKSDVGPTPEGKYKINLKPDFDRVANANDKGDLVGSPEGGIEKIPDFVMNPDPKKKGWRWTYADWGKKRAHLDPVNVTGATSKQRNLNSFYFHDSEKGYSHGCTECETTLFDKLKEYKEAGNDQIEVMVKYPSPNHKTVGGTKKDTKTSS
;
A
#
# COMPACT_ATOMS: atom_id res chain seq x y z
N MET A 1 -56.01 -3.83 -15.39
CA MET A 1 -55.36 -4.14 -14.10
C MET A 1 -54.69 -5.53 -14.06
N SER A 2 -54.68 -6.35 -15.13
CA SER A 2 -54.28 -7.76 -15.00
C SER A 2 -52.87 -8.16 -15.44
N ALA A 3 -52.16 -7.46 -16.34
CA ALA A 3 -50.82 -7.92 -16.76
C ALA A 3 -49.67 -7.45 -15.84
N LYS A 4 -49.73 -6.21 -15.35
CA LYS A 4 -48.67 -5.62 -14.51
C LYS A 4 -48.67 -6.21 -13.09
N ALA A 5 -49.84 -6.42 -12.50
CA ALA A 5 -49.97 -7.05 -11.18
C ALA A 5 -49.52 -8.52 -11.18
N GLU A 6 -49.78 -9.26 -12.27
CA GLU A 6 -49.39 -10.67 -12.44
C GLU A 6 -47.87 -10.80 -12.67
N GLN A 7 -47.28 -9.85 -13.39
CA GLN A 7 -45.83 -9.72 -13.59
C GLN A 7 -45.10 -9.32 -12.30
N ASP A 8 -45.66 -8.40 -11.50
CA ASP A 8 -45.13 -8.02 -10.18
C ASP A 8 -45.20 -9.19 -9.18
N THR A 9 -46.26 -10.01 -9.20
CA THR A 9 -46.35 -11.22 -8.36
C THR A 9 -45.36 -12.32 -8.76
N THR A 10 -45.08 -12.46 -10.06
CA THR A 10 -44.11 -13.46 -10.56
C THR A 10 -42.68 -13.02 -10.25
N ALA A 11 -42.36 -11.74 -10.46
CA ALA A 11 -41.05 -11.18 -10.12
C ALA A 11 -40.75 -11.24 -8.62
N GLY A 12 -41.75 -10.97 -7.76
CA GLY A 12 -41.61 -11.09 -6.31
C GLY A 12 -41.28 -12.51 -5.84
N SER A 13 -41.77 -13.54 -6.54
CA SER A 13 -41.53 -14.94 -6.18
C SER A 13 -40.04 -15.32 -6.17
N TYR A 14 -39.23 -14.78 -7.10
CA TYR A 14 -37.80 -15.03 -7.15
C TYR A 14 -37.05 -14.48 -5.94
N PHE A 15 -37.49 -13.35 -5.38
CA PHE A 15 -36.92 -12.81 -4.14
C PHE A 15 -37.23 -13.70 -2.93
N HIS A 16 -38.44 -14.27 -2.88
CA HIS A 16 -38.79 -15.25 -1.84
C HIS A 16 -37.97 -16.54 -1.95
N ILE A 17 -37.74 -17.03 -3.17
CA ILE A 17 -36.90 -18.21 -3.43
C ILE A 17 -35.46 -17.93 -3.00
N ALA A 18 -34.87 -16.81 -3.43
CA ALA A 18 -33.51 -16.42 -3.02
C ALA A 18 -33.39 -16.31 -1.48
N LYS A 19 -34.39 -15.73 -0.81
CA LYS A 19 -34.43 -15.67 0.66
C LYS A 19 -34.41 -17.07 1.28
N GLN A 20 -35.17 -18.02 0.74
CA GLN A 20 -35.19 -19.40 1.24
C GLN A 20 -33.82 -20.07 1.14
N HIS A 21 -33.11 -19.90 0.02
CA HIS A 21 -31.73 -20.40 -0.14
C HIS A 21 -30.77 -19.78 0.88
N LEU A 22 -30.80 -18.45 1.04
CA LEU A 22 -29.99 -17.78 2.06
C LEU A 22 -30.32 -18.28 3.48
N GLU A 23 -31.60 -18.47 3.81
CA GLU A 23 -32.02 -19.04 5.10
C GLU A 23 -31.53 -20.47 5.29
N ALA A 24 -31.59 -21.29 4.24
CA ALA A 24 -31.09 -22.67 4.22
C ALA A 24 -29.57 -22.73 4.45
N MET A 25 -28.81 -21.80 3.86
CA MET A 25 -27.36 -21.68 4.14
C MET A 25 -27.10 -21.28 5.60
N LEU A 26 -27.86 -20.32 6.13
CA LEU A 26 -27.64 -19.77 7.49
C LEU A 26 -28.08 -20.70 8.62
N ASN A 27 -29.07 -21.56 8.38
CA ASN A 27 -29.56 -22.55 9.33
C ASN A 27 -28.90 -23.94 9.18
N GLY A 28 -28.03 -24.11 8.18
CA GLY A 28 -27.25 -25.32 7.95
C GLY A 28 -27.95 -26.43 7.16
N HIS A 29 -29.10 -26.17 6.54
CA HIS A 29 -29.72 -27.12 5.59
C HIS A 29 -28.98 -27.15 4.25
N GLU A 30 -28.34 -26.04 3.86
CA GLU A 30 -27.44 -25.93 2.71
C GLU A 30 -26.04 -25.54 3.17
N LYS A 31 -25.01 -25.91 2.39
CA LYS A 31 -23.64 -25.48 2.67
C LYS A 31 -23.53 -23.97 2.45
N MET A 32 -22.97 -23.25 3.41
CA MET A 32 -22.64 -21.84 3.23
C MET A 32 -21.68 -21.65 2.06
N ASP A 33 -22.08 -20.82 1.11
CA ASP A 33 -21.30 -20.46 -0.07
C ASP A 33 -21.62 -18.99 -0.44
N TYR A 34 -20.60 -18.13 -0.39
CA TYR A 34 -20.79 -16.71 -0.65
C TYR A 34 -21.07 -16.39 -2.12
N GLU A 35 -20.51 -17.18 -3.04
CA GLU A 35 -20.75 -17.00 -4.47
C GLU A 35 -22.20 -17.34 -4.82
N GLU A 36 -22.69 -18.47 -4.31
CA GLU A 36 -24.10 -18.86 -4.50
C GLU A 36 -25.03 -17.83 -3.84
N ALA A 37 -24.70 -17.34 -2.64
CA ALA A 37 -25.48 -16.27 -2.00
C ALA A 37 -25.56 -14.99 -2.87
N ILE A 38 -24.46 -14.60 -3.51
CA ILE A 38 -24.45 -13.46 -4.45
C ILE A 38 -25.25 -13.77 -5.72
N TYR A 39 -25.10 -14.97 -6.28
CA TYR A 39 -25.90 -15.41 -7.43
C TYR A 39 -27.40 -15.32 -7.14
N GLU A 40 -27.86 -15.86 -6.02
CA GLU A 40 -29.29 -15.89 -5.65
C GLU A 40 -29.89 -14.47 -5.56
N ILE A 41 -29.21 -13.53 -4.88
CA ILE A 41 -29.74 -12.17 -4.71
C ILE A 41 -29.76 -11.39 -6.01
N GLU A 42 -28.80 -11.62 -6.90
CA GLU A 42 -28.74 -10.94 -8.19
C GLU A 42 -29.71 -11.59 -9.20
N ASN A 43 -29.79 -12.91 -9.25
CA ASN A 43 -30.72 -13.62 -10.12
C ASN A 43 -32.18 -13.31 -9.77
N ALA A 44 -32.50 -13.09 -8.49
CA ALA A 44 -33.81 -12.60 -8.08
C ALA A 44 -34.16 -11.25 -8.72
N TRP A 45 -33.20 -10.31 -8.76
CA TRP A 45 -33.38 -9.04 -9.47
C TRP A 45 -33.58 -9.25 -10.97
N TRP A 46 -32.93 -10.23 -11.59
CA TRP A 46 -33.07 -10.56 -13.00
C TRP A 46 -34.23 -11.54 -13.30
N GLU A 47 -35.11 -11.79 -12.34
CA GLU A 47 -36.31 -12.64 -12.51
C GLU A 47 -35.98 -14.06 -12.99
N GLY A 48 -34.90 -14.64 -12.46
CA GLY A 48 -34.43 -15.97 -12.89
C GLY A 48 -33.74 -15.97 -14.25
N GLY A 49 -33.50 -14.81 -14.85
CA GLY A 49 -32.90 -14.67 -16.18
C GLY A 49 -31.38 -14.88 -16.24
N VAL A 50 -30.72 -15.13 -15.12
CA VAL A 50 -29.27 -15.41 -15.07
C VAL A 50 -29.06 -16.92 -15.08
N ASP A 51 -28.56 -17.40 -16.22
CA ASP A 51 -28.13 -18.80 -16.34
C ASP A 51 -26.94 -19.09 -15.40
N HIS A 52 -27.12 -20.07 -14.51
CA HIS A 52 -26.15 -20.39 -13.46
C HIS A 52 -24.84 -20.94 -14.03
N ASP A 53 -24.92 -21.82 -15.03
CA ASP A 53 -23.74 -22.41 -15.67
C ASP A 53 -22.91 -21.35 -16.41
N SER A 54 -23.58 -20.40 -17.06
CA SER A 54 -22.93 -19.24 -17.69
C SER A 54 -22.26 -18.33 -16.66
N TYR A 55 -22.92 -18.05 -15.54
CA TYR A 55 -22.34 -17.27 -14.44
C TYR A 55 -21.06 -17.92 -13.90
N LYS A 56 -21.13 -19.22 -13.62
CA LYS A 56 -19.97 -20.01 -13.17
C LYS A 56 -18.86 -20.04 -14.19
N THR A 57 -19.18 -20.27 -15.46
CA THR A 57 -18.20 -20.30 -16.56
C THR A 57 -17.45 -18.97 -16.69
N ILE A 58 -18.15 -17.84 -16.53
CA ILE A 58 -17.52 -16.51 -16.55
C ILE A 58 -16.59 -16.35 -15.35
N LEU A 59 -17.04 -16.70 -14.14
CA LEU A 59 -16.18 -16.64 -12.95
C LEU A 59 -14.97 -17.59 -13.05
N ASP A 60 -15.14 -18.77 -13.63
CA ASP A 60 -14.04 -19.72 -13.89
C ASP A 60 -13.01 -19.13 -14.84
N LEU A 61 -13.45 -18.42 -15.89
CA LEU A 61 -12.54 -17.70 -16.78
C LEU A 61 -11.72 -16.65 -16.00
N HIS A 62 -12.38 -15.84 -15.16
CA HIS A 62 -11.68 -14.85 -14.34
C HIS A 62 -10.75 -15.49 -13.30
N ALA A 63 -11.18 -16.56 -12.65
CA ALA A 63 -10.38 -17.32 -11.70
C ALA A 63 -9.13 -17.91 -12.37
N ASN A 64 -9.26 -18.49 -13.56
CA ASN A 64 -8.13 -18.99 -14.33
C ASN A 64 -7.13 -17.87 -14.68
N ASN A 65 -7.61 -16.66 -15.00
CA ASN A 65 -6.76 -15.51 -15.26
C ASN A 65 -6.00 -15.06 -14.00
N ILE A 66 -6.67 -15.07 -12.84
CA ILE A 66 -6.05 -14.77 -11.55
C ILE A 66 -4.99 -15.83 -11.21
N MET A 67 -5.28 -17.11 -11.45
CA MET A 67 -4.31 -18.20 -11.24
C MET A 67 -3.08 -18.04 -12.14
N GLN A 68 -3.26 -17.68 -13.41
CA GLN A 68 -2.11 -17.40 -14.28
C GLN A 68 -1.26 -16.24 -13.74
N LEU A 69 -1.90 -15.16 -13.28
CA LEU A 69 -1.21 -14.04 -12.67
C LEU A 69 -0.50 -14.46 -11.38
N TYR A 70 -1.14 -15.26 -10.54
CA TYR A 70 -0.54 -15.83 -9.34
C TYR A 70 0.72 -16.66 -9.67
N GLU A 71 0.66 -17.52 -10.68
CA GLU A 71 1.82 -18.32 -11.12
C GLU A 71 2.95 -17.46 -11.69
N THR A 72 2.66 -16.38 -12.43
CA THR A 72 3.71 -15.47 -12.94
C THR A 72 4.32 -14.61 -11.84
N LEU A 73 3.58 -14.36 -10.77
CA LEU A 73 4.05 -13.60 -9.61
C LEU A 73 4.90 -14.44 -8.64
N LYS A 74 4.81 -15.78 -8.66
CA LYS A 74 5.61 -16.65 -7.79
C LYS A 74 7.12 -16.43 -8.01
N ASP A 75 7.83 -16.09 -6.94
CA ASP A 75 9.30 -16.13 -6.89
C ASP A 75 9.75 -17.39 -6.12
N SER A 76 10.81 -18.03 -6.62
CA SER A 76 11.46 -19.19 -5.98
C SER A 76 12.01 -18.87 -4.59
N SER A 77 12.34 -17.59 -4.32
CA SER A 77 12.84 -17.12 -3.02
C SER A 77 11.75 -17.11 -1.92
N GLY A 78 10.51 -16.75 -2.26
CA GLY A 78 9.38 -16.72 -1.32
C GLY A 78 8.84 -18.11 -0.95
N GLN A 79 9.16 -19.14 -1.74
CA GLN A 79 8.77 -20.53 -1.46
C GLN A 79 9.68 -21.24 -0.43
N GLN A 80 10.83 -20.65 -0.10
CA GLN A 80 11.86 -21.22 0.79
C GLN A 80 12.20 -20.22 1.92
N PRO A 81 11.28 -19.96 2.87
CA PRO A 81 11.52 -18.98 3.93
C PRO A 81 12.75 -19.37 4.78
N THR A 82 13.70 -18.44 4.91
CA THR A 82 14.84 -18.55 5.82
C THR A 82 14.34 -18.53 7.26
N GLY A 83 14.39 -19.67 7.94
CA GLY A 83 13.79 -19.82 9.26
C GLY A 83 14.53 -19.02 10.34
N LYS A 84 13.80 -18.20 11.10
CA LYS A 84 14.22 -17.79 12.46
C LYS A 84 13.97 -18.95 13.44
N LEU A 85 14.68 -18.96 14.56
CA LEU A 85 14.80 -20.09 15.51
C LEU A 85 13.49 -20.63 16.13
N LEU A 86 12.34 -20.01 15.86
CA LEU A 86 11.02 -20.34 16.42
C LEU A 86 9.87 -20.35 15.41
N GLU A 87 10.13 -20.23 14.10
CA GLU A 87 9.08 -20.11 13.08
C GLU A 87 8.79 -21.44 12.36
N ASN A 88 7.51 -21.82 12.27
CA ASN A 88 7.07 -22.97 11.49
C ASN A 88 7.11 -22.64 9.99
N LYS A 89 8.07 -23.23 9.27
CA LYS A 89 8.26 -23.03 7.83
C LYS A 89 7.03 -23.34 6.98
N LYS A 90 6.21 -24.32 7.39
CA LYS A 90 4.97 -24.69 6.66
C LYS A 90 3.94 -23.56 6.77
N LEU A 91 3.74 -23.04 7.98
CA LEU A 91 2.79 -21.95 8.21
C LEU A 91 3.18 -20.68 7.44
N LYS A 92 4.46 -20.28 7.48
CA LYS A 92 4.93 -19.11 6.72
C LYS A 92 4.75 -19.26 5.21
N ARG A 93 4.92 -20.48 4.69
CA ARG A 93 4.66 -20.76 3.28
C ARG A 93 3.17 -20.62 2.96
N GLU A 94 2.28 -21.14 3.81
CA GLU A 94 0.83 -20.99 3.64
C GLU A 94 0.40 -19.51 3.71
N GLU A 95 0.95 -18.74 4.66
CA GLU A 95 0.68 -17.30 4.79
C GLU A 95 1.19 -16.51 3.57
N TYR A 96 2.38 -16.85 3.07
CA TYR A 96 2.90 -16.27 1.83
C TYR A 96 2.03 -16.62 0.62
N GLU A 97 1.63 -17.87 0.45
CA GLU A 97 0.80 -18.32 -0.68
C GLU A 97 -0.57 -17.63 -0.66
N LYS A 98 -1.18 -17.44 0.53
CA LYS A 98 -2.43 -16.68 0.69
C LYS A 98 -2.26 -15.20 0.40
N ALA A 99 -1.21 -14.57 0.92
CA ALA A 99 -0.92 -13.16 0.65
C ALA A 99 -0.65 -12.91 -0.84
N LEU A 100 0.09 -13.81 -1.48
CA LEU A 100 0.38 -13.78 -2.91
C LEU A 100 -0.91 -13.93 -3.75
N MET A 101 -1.79 -14.85 -3.36
CA MET A 101 -3.07 -15.04 -4.03
C MET A 101 -3.97 -13.80 -3.88
N ASN A 102 -4.05 -13.23 -2.68
CA ASN A 102 -4.77 -11.98 -2.46
C ASN A 102 -4.21 -10.83 -3.30
N TYR A 103 -2.88 -10.74 -3.44
CA TYR A 103 -2.24 -9.77 -4.31
C TYR A 103 -2.56 -9.98 -5.80
N ALA A 104 -2.66 -11.24 -6.24
CA ALA A 104 -3.09 -11.58 -7.59
C ALA A 104 -4.55 -11.16 -7.84
N ILE A 105 -5.47 -11.45 -6.92
CA ILE A 105 -6.88 -11.01 -6.99
C ILE A 105 -6.95 -9.47 -7.05
N TYR A 106 -6.28 -8.78 -6.13
CA TYR A 106 -6.21 -7.33 -6.08
C TYR A 106 -5.69 -6.75 -7.40
N SER A 107 -4.58 -7.27 -7.91
CA SER A 107 -3.94 -6.79 -9.14
C SER A 107 -4.83 -7.03 -10.36
N TYR A 108 -5.53 -8.16 -10.39
CA TYR A 108 -6.49 -8.47 -11.45
C TYR A 108 -7.68 -7.48 -11.46
N ILE A 109 -8.21 -7.13 -10.30
CA ILE A 109 -9.35 -6.22 -10.19
C ILE A 109 -8.94 -4.78 -10.50
N THR A 110 -7.81 -4.33 -9.95
CA THR A 110 -7.46 -2.89 -9.88
C THR A 110 -6.49 -2.40 -10.96
N LYS A 111 -5.78 -3.30 -11.66
CA LYS A 111 -4.75 -2.93 -12.64
C LYS A 111 -5.05 -3.54 -14.01
N PRO A 112 -4.75 -2.84 -15.11
CA PRO A 112 -4.73 -3.47 -16.42
C PRO A 112 -3.56 -4.46 -16.51
N GLY A 113 -3.71 -5.52 -17.28
CA GLY A 113 -2.68 -6.55 -17.41
C GLY A 113 -2.73 -7.30 -18.74
N ILE A 114 -1.81 -8.24 -18.90
CA ILE A 114 -1.73 -9.13 -20.06
C ILE A 114 -1.71 -10.57 -19.54
N ILE A 115 -2.58 -11.41 -20.11
CA ILE A 115 -2.70 -12.84 -19.79
C ILE A 115 -2.49 -13.68 -21.04
N LEU A 116 -2.11 -14.95 -20.85
CA LEU A 116 -1.89 -15.89 -21.93
C LEU A 116 -3.15 -16.74 -22.13
N TRP A 117 -3.87 -16.52 -23.23
CA TRP A 117 -5.04 -17.34 -23.56
C TRP A 117 -4.58 -18.76 -23.99
N PRO A 118 -5.40 -19.82 -23.77
CA PRO A 118 -5.13 -21.23 -24.15
C PRO A 118 -4.43 -21.49 -25.51
N GLU A 119 -4.54 -20.58 -26.48
CA GLU A 119 -3.88 -20.64 -27.79
C GLU A 119 -2.53 -19.90 -27.88
N LYS A 120 -1.89 -19.57 -26.74
CA LYS A 120 -0.68 -18.71 -26.65
C LYS A 120 -0.88 -17.29 -27.20
N LYS A 121 -2.13 -16.83 -27.27
CA LYS A 121 -2.46 -15.45 -27.64
C LYS A 121 -2.35 -14.56 -26.40
N LEU A 122 -1.67 -13.43 -26.53
CA LEU A 122 -1.62 -12.41 -25.48
C LEU A 122 -2.93 -11.62 -25.49
N PHE A 123 -3.67 -11.66 -24.40
CA PHE A 123 -4.87 -10.86 -24.21
C PHE A 123 -4.62 -9.77 -23.18
N LYS A 124 -4.89 -8.53 -23.57
CA LYS A 124 -4.79 -7.37 -22.67
C LYS A 124 -6.16 -7.11 -22.05
N TYR A 125 -6.26 -7.22 -20.73
CA TYR A 125 -7.48 -6.88 -20.00
C TYR A 125 -7.35 -5.48 -19.36
N LYS A 126 -8.50 -4.85 -19.11
CA LYS A 126 -8.60 -3.57 -18.41
C LYS A 126 -9.02 -3.83 -16.97
N GLN A 127 -8.60 -2.94 -16.06
CA GLN A 127 -9.09 -2.94 -14.69
C GLN A 127 -10.61 -2.74 -14.63
N PHE A 128 -11.22 -3.26 -13.58
CA PHE A 128 -12.58 -2.90 -13.20
C PHE A 128 -12.60 -1.45 -12.69
N LYS A 129 -13.76 -0.81 -12.79
CA LYS A 129 -13.95 0.61 -12.46
C LYS A 129 -15.02 0.79 -11.41
N TYR A 130 -14.82 1.81 -10.58
CA TYR A 130 -15.84 2.26 -9.67
C TYR A 130 -16.92 3.08 -10.38
N ALA A 131 -18.18 2.88 -10.00
CA ALA A 131 -19.33 3.63 -10.50
C ALA A 131 -19.42 5.03 -9.86
N TYR A 132 -18.44 5.91 -10.10
CA TYR A 132 -18.38 7.26 -9.49
C TYR A 132 -19.63 8.15 -9.70
N ASN A 133 -20.39 7.90 -10.78
CA ASN A 133 -21.60 8.64 -11.09
C ASN A 133 -22.84 8.11 -10.34
N ASP A 134 -22.77 6.89 -9.81
CA ASP A 134 -23.83 6.25 -9.03
C ASP A 134 -23.24 5.27 -7.99
N PRO A 135 -22.44 5.78 -7.04
CA PRO A 135 -21.70 4.94 -6.11
C PRO A 135 -22.59 4.25 -5.06
N LEU A 136 -23.78 4.78 -4.82
CA LEU A 136 -24.76 4.14 -3.95
C LEU A 136 -25.63 3.10 -4.69
N GLY A 137 -25.64 3.09 -6.02
CA GLY A 137 -26.58 2.27 -6.79
C GLY A 137 -28.03 2.75 -6.67
N THR A 138 -28.25 4.01 -6.31
CA THR A 138 -29.58 4.59 -6.10
C THR A 138 -30.28 4.92 -7.41
N ASN A 139 -29.51 5.21 -8.46
CA ASN A 139 -30.04 5.48 -9.80
C ASN A 139 -30.18 4.18 -10.62
N ASP A 140 -29.18 3.31 -10.54
CA ASP A 140 -29.17 2.02 -11.19
C ASP A 140 -28.65 0.96 -10.20
N TRP A 141 -29.60 0.23 -9.59
CA TRP A 141 -29.32 -0.81 -8.62
C TRP A 141 -28.35 -1.88 -9.14
N ARG A 142 -28.28 -2.08 -10.46
CA ARG A 142 -27.31 -3.00 -11.08
C ARG A 142 -25.86 -2.62 -10.76
N ASN A 143 -25.56 -1.37 -10.42
CA ASN A 143 -24.22 -0.98 -9.98
C ASN A 143 -23.77 -1.69 -8.68
N THR A 144 -24.71 -2.22 -7.90
CA THR A 144 -24.41 -3.06 -6.73
C THR A 144 -24.07 -4.51 -7.10
N GLN A 145 -24.26 -4.94 -8.34
CA GLN A 145 -24.23 -6.35 -8.73
C GLN A 145 -22.89 -6.78 -9.36
N VAL A 146 -22.38 -7.93 -8.96
CA VAL A 146 -21.25 -8.64 -9.56
C VAL A 146 -21.52 -8.98 -11.02
N ILE A 147 -22.73 -9.41 -11.39
CA ILE A 147 -23.10 -9.69 -12.79
C ILE A 147 -22.93 -8.44 -13.67
N ASN A 148 -23.40 -7.29 -13.20
CA ASN A 148 -23.22 -6.03 -13.94
C ASN A 148 -21.75 -5.60 -13.96
N LEU A 149 -21.00 -5.83 -12.87
CA LEU A 149 -19.56 -5.58 -12.81
C LEU A 149 -18.80 -6.44 -13.83
N LEU A 150 -19.10 -7.73 -13.95
CA LEU A 150 -18.50 -8.65 -14.93
C LEU A 150 -18.83 -8.22 -16.36
N ASN A 151 -20.09 -7.81 -16.61
CA ASN A 151 -20.55 -7.43 -17.95
C ASN A 151 -20.05 -6.05 -18.42
N LYS A 152 -20.02 -5.05 -17.52
CA LYS A 152 -19.69 -3.65 -17.86
C LYS A 152 -18.34 -3.18 -17.34
N GLN A 153 -17.64 -4.01 -16.57
CA GLN A 153 -16.41 -3.65 -15.85
C GLN A 153 -16.58 -2.43 -14.93
N THR A 154 -17.82 -2.14 -14.50
CA THR A 154 -18.13 -0.99 -13.65
C THR A 154 -19.16 -1.38 -12.59
N GLY A 155 -18.87 -1.05 -11.33
CA GLY A 155 -19.75 -1.32 -10.19
C GLY A 155 -19.34 -0.50 -8.97
N ASN A 156 -20.14 -0.55 -7.90
CA ASN A 156 -19.82 0.12 -6.65
C ASN A 156 -18.97 -0.77 -5.72
N CYS A 157 -18.77 -0.31 -4.48
CA CYS A 157 -17.89 -1.00 -3.53
C CYS A 157 -18.43 -2.38 -3.14
N PHE A 158 -19.75 -2.57 -3.05
CA PHE A 158 -20.34 -3.88 -2.78
C PHE A 158 -20.07 -4.86 -3.91
N ALA A 159 -20.26 -4.45 -5.16
CA ALA A 159 -19.96 -5.30 -6.32
C ALA A 159 -18.47 -5.68 -6.38
N LEU A 160 -17.57 -4.70 -6.19
CA LEU A 160 -16.12 -4.93 -6.22
C LEU A 160 -15.64 -5.81 -5.05
N ALA A 161 -16.07 -5.50 -3.83
CA ALA A 161 -15.70 -6.25 -2.64
C ALA A 161 -16.28 -7.67 -2.70
N SER A 162 -17.52 -7.84 -3.19
CA SER A 162 -18.11 -9.16 -3.38
C SER A 162 -17.36 -9.98 -4.42
N LEU A 163 -16.98 -9.38 -5.57
CA LEU A 163 -16.18 -10.08 -6.57
C LEU A 163 -14.81 -10.52 -5.99
N PHE A 164 -14.14 -9.65 -5.23
CA PHE A 164 -12.91 -10.03 -4.53
C PHE A 164 -13.16 -11.18 -3.56
N LYS A 165 -14.21 -11.10 -2.75
CA LYS A 165 -14.55 -12.11 -1.74
C LYS A 165 -14.90 -13.45 -2.39
N ILE A 166 -15.61 -13.48 -3.51
CA ILE A 166 -15.86 -14.69 -4.29
C ILE A 166 -14.55 -15.37 -4.67
N PHE A 167 -13.58 -14.63 -5.23
CA PHE A 167 -12.28 -15.21 -5.56
C PHE A 167 -11.47 -15.62 -4.34
N SER A 168 -11.56 -14.87 -3.24
CA SER A 168 -10.94 -15.24 -1.97
C SER A 168 -11.45 -16.59 -1.46
N GLU A 169 -12.76 -16.83 -1.50
CA GLU A 169 -13.36 -18.12 -1.12
C GLU A 169 -12.94 -19.24 -2.08
N ARG A 170 -13.01 -19.01 -3.40
CA ARG A 170 -12.58 -19.99 -4.42
C ARG A 170 -11.12 -20.43 -4.25
N PHE A 171 -10.25 -19.51 -3.87
CA PHE A 171 -8.82 -19.78 -3.67
C PHE A 171 -8.44 -20.04 -2.22
N ASN A 172 -9.41 -20.15 -1.31
CA ASN A 172 -9.20 -20.45 0.11
C ASN A 172 -8.19 -19.49 0.78
N THR A 173 -8.35 -18.19 0.53
CA THR A 173 -7.55 -17.13 1.18
C THR A 173 -8.31 -16.50 2.35
N ASP A 174 -7.57 -15.84 3.25
CA ASP A 174 -8.15 -15.28 4.48
C ASP A 174 -8.65 -13.83 4.32
N ALA A 175 -9.05 -13.40 3.11
CA ALA A 175 -9.57 -12.05 2.92
C ALA A 175 -11.01 -11.95 3.44
N ALA A 176 -11.31 -10.92 4.22
CA ALA A 176 -12.62 -10.69 4.81
C ALA A 176 -13.30 -9.48 4.15
N LEU A 177 -14.62 -9.54 4.05
CA LEU A 177 -15.42 -8.33 3.89
C LEU A 177 -15.34 -7.56 5.21
N CYS A 178 -15.18 -6.25 5.13
CA CYS A 178 -15.24 -5.39 6.28
C CYS A 178 -16.30 -4.32 6.05
N THR A 179 -17.12 -4.07 7.07
CA THR A 179 -18.21 -3.10 7.01
C THR A 179 -17.94 -1.94 7.95
N ALA A 180 -18.27 -0.74 7.47
CA ALA A 180 -18.32 0.48 8.24
C ALA A 180 -19.65 1.20 7.89
N PRO A 181 -20.08 2.20 8.68
CA PRO A 181 -21.27 2.97 8.38
C PRO A 181 -21.21 3.50 6.94
N GLY A 182 -22.08 2.94 6.10
CA GLY A 182 -22.12 3.24 4.68
C GLY A 182 -20.86 2.92 3.89
N HIS A 183 -20.13 1.86 4.22
CA HIS A 183 -19.04 1.42 3.39
C HIS A 183 -18.76 -0.07 3.57
N ILE A 184 -18.36 -0.72 2.48
CA ILE A 184 -17.88 -2.10 2.49
C ILE A 184 -16.58 -2.17 1.70
N TYR A 185 -15.61 -2.87 2.25
CA TYR A 185 -14.26 -2.99 1.69
C TYR A 185 -13.65 -4.34 2.04
N ILE A 186 -12.43 -4.59 1.57
CA ILE A 186 -11.70 -5.84 1.84
C ILE A 186 -10.62 -5.60 2.87
N VAL A 187 -10.46 -6.54 3.80
CA VAL A 187 -9.26 -6.67 4.64
C VAL A 187 -8.57 -7.97 4.31
N HIS A 188 -7.26 -7.95 4.11
CA HIS A 188 -6.47 -9.17 4.09
C HIS A 188 -5.12 -8.98 4.77
N LYS A 189 -4.47 -10.10 5.09
CA LYS A 189 -3.13 -10.11 5.69
C LYS A 189 -2.04 -10.10 4.63
N ASP A 190 -0.89 -9.50 4.95
CA ASP A 190 0.36 -9.75 4.24
C ASP A 190 0.99 -11.09 4.66
N ASN A 191 2.17 -11.40 4.14
CA ASN A 191 2.93 -12.61 4.46
C ASN A 191 3.57 -12.60 5.87
N ASN A 192 3.44 -11.51 6.62
CA ASN A 192 3.82 -11.39 8.03
C ASN A 192 2.61 -11.46 8.97
N GLY A 193 1.39 -11.61 8.43
CA GLY A 193 0.14 -11.64 9.18
C GLY A 193 -0.43 -10.26 9.52
N ILE A 194 0.17 -9.17 9.04
CA ILE A 194 -0.29 -7.79 9.25
C ILE A 194 -1.50 -7.54 8.35
N LYS A 195 -2.60 -7.03 8.92
CA LYS A 195 -3.83 -6.73 8.19
C LYS A 195 -3.76 -5.37 7.52
N TYR A 196 -4.25 -5.31 6.29
CA TYR A 196 -4.40 -4.08 5.52
C TYR A 196 -5.83 -3.95 5.01
N ASN A 197 -6.40 -2.75 5.11
CA ASN A 197 -7.65 -2.41 4.44
C ASN A 197 -7.38 -2.12 2.96
N ILE A 198 -8.33 -2.45 2.10
CA ILE A 198 -8.19 -2.35 0.65
C ILE A 198 -9.44 -1.70 0.07
N GLU A 199 -9.22 -0.56 -0.56
CA GLU A 199 -10.23 0.14 -1.32
C GLU A 199 -10.06 -0.20 -2.81
N LEU A 200 -10.97 -1.03 -3.32
CA LEU A 200 -10.90 -1.53 -4.70
C LEU A 200 -11.30 -0.49 -5.74
N SER A 201 -11.99 0.58 -5.33
CA SER A 201 -12.44 1.64 -6.24
C SER A 201 -11.32 2.42 -6.92
N ASN A 202 -10.19 2.56 -6.21
CA ASN A 202 -9.02 3.35 -6.57
C ASN A 202 -7.71 2.60 -6.32
N GLY A 203 -7.79 1.37 -5.78
CA GLY A 203 -6.66 0.51 -5.48
C GLY A 203 -5.83 0.96 -4.27
N SER A 204 -6.33 1.87 -3.44
CA SER A 204 -5.63 2.38 -2.25
C SER A 204 -5.80 1.47 -1.04
N PHE A 205 -5.00 1.71 0.00
CA PHE A 205 -4.99 0.92 1.23
C PHE A 205 -5.11 1.84 2.43
N PRO A 206 -6.31 2.35 2.71
CA PRO A 206 -6.51 3.37 3.72
C PRO A 206 -6.21 2.85 5.13
N GLY A 207 -5.54 3.66 5.94
CA GLY A 207 -5.38 3.37 7.36
C GLY A 207 -6.73 3.34 8.08
N VAL A 208 -6.79 2.65 9.23
CA VAL A 208 -8.00 2.55 10.06
C VAL A 208 -8.58 3.92 10.38
N GLY A 209 -7.77 4.87 10.87
CA GLY A 209 -8.23 6.22 11.18
C GLY A 209 -8.73 7.00 9.96
N THR A 210 -8.22 6.69 8.75
CA THR A 210 -8.78 7.23 7.51
C THR A 210 -10.19 6.71 7.35
N ILE A 211 -10.43 5.39 7.35
CA ILE A 211 -11.77 4.81 7.21
C ILE A 211 -12.72 5.31 8.30
N GLU A 212 -12.29 5.41 9.56
CA GLU A 212 -13.13 5.88 10.66
C GLU A 212 -13.64 7.30 10.44
N THR A 213 -12.71 8.23 10.20
CA THR A 213 -12.99 9.65 9.94
C THR A 213 -13.98 9.80 8.80
N LEU A 214 -13.68 9.04 7.76
CA LEU A 214 -14.36 9.08 6.52
C LEU A 214 -15.80 8.58 6.70
N THR A 215 -15.99 7.41 7.32
CA THR A 215 -17.29 6.73 7.42
C THR A 215 -18.13 7.26 8.56
N HIS A 216 -17.66 8.31 9.23
CA HIS A 216 -18.27 8.85 10.43
C HIS A 216 -18.41 7.77 11.55
N SER A 217 -17.41 6.90 11.68
CA SER A 217 -17.39 5.84 12.70
C SER A 217 -16.90 6.38 14.04
N THR A 218 -17.73 6.26 15.08
CA THR A 218 -17.32 6.61 16.44
C THR A 218 -16.45 5.50 17.05
N THR A 219 -15.58 5.83 18.00
CA THR A 219 -14.87 4.82 18.80
C THR A 219 -15.81 3.83 19.47
N GLU A 220 -16.99 4.28 19.89
CA GLU A 220 -18.01 3.43 20.51
C GLU A 220 -18.59 2.42 19.50
N SER A 221 -18.87 2.86 18.26
CA SER A 221 -19.36 1.98 17.19
C SER A 221 -18.36 0.88 16.81
N VAL A 222 -17.07 1.19 16.87
CA VAL A 222 -16.00 0.22 16.64
C VAL A 222 -15.89 -0.77 17.80
N LYS A 223 -15.90 -0.27 19.05
CA LYS A 223 -15.86 -1.12 20.25
C LYS A 223 -17.05 -2.06 20.35
N ASN A 224 -18.24 -1.58 20.00
CA ASN A 224 -19.46 -2.36 20.00
C ASN A 224 -19.61 -3.21 18.73
N GLY A 225 -18.64 -3.24 17.83
CA GLY A 225 -18.64 -4.17 16.70
C GLY A 225 -19.68 -3.89 15.62
N ILE A 226 -20.13 -2.65 15.46
CA ILE A 226 -21.04 -2.25 14.37
C ILE A 226 -20.34 -1.41 13.28
N ALA A 227 -19.06 -1.09 13.48
CA ALA A 227 -18.22 -0.34 12.54
C ALA A 227 -16.81 -0.95 12.44
N LEU A 228 -16.20 -0.87 11.25
CA LEU A 228 -14.90 -1.44 10.91
C LEU A 228 -14.80 -2.93 11.27
N ARG A 229 -15.91 -3.64 11.06
CA ARG A 229 -16.05 -5.03 11.45
C ARG A 229 -15.76 -5.97 10.29
N GLU A 230 -14.77 -6.82 10.47
CA GLU A 230 -14.50 -7.97 9.62
C GLU A 230 -15.62 -9.01 9.77
N LEU A 231 -16.19 -9.43 8.63
CA LEU A 231 -17.27 -10.41 8.58
C LEU A 231 -16.71 -11.81 8.32
N ASP A 232 -17.18 -12.78 9.09
CA ASP A 232 -17.05 -14.19 8.74
C ASP A 232 -17.98 -14.58 7.58
N LEU A 233 -17.90 -15.82 7.10
CA LEU A 233 -18.73 -16.31 5.98
C LEU A 233 -20.23 -16.23 6.30
N LYS A 234 -20.63 -16.57 7.52
CA LYS A 234 -22.04 -16.55 7.93
C LYS A 234 -22.56 -15.12 7.96
N GLN A 235 -21.78 -14.18 8.50
CA GLN A 235 -22.10 -12.76 8.55
C GLN A 235 -22.12 -12.13 7.15
N SER A 236 -21.23 -12.57 6.26
CA SER A 236 -21.21 -12.16 4.84
C SER A 236 -22.48 -12.59 4.11
N ILE A 237 -22.92 -13.86 4.26
CA ILE A 237 -24.20 -14.35 3.72
C ILE A 237 -25.39 -13.65 4.39
N THR A 238 -25.28 -13.34 5.69
CA THR A 238 -26.32 -12.59 6.41
C THR A 238 -26.51 -11.18 5.83
N LEU A 239 -25.42 -10.50 5.43
CA LEU A 239 -25.48 -9.21 4.76
C LEU A 239 -26.21 -9.29 3.40
N CYS A 240 -26.08 -10.41 2.67
CA CYS A 240 -26.81 -10.63 1.42
C CYS A 240 -28.34 -10.54 1.59
N LEU A 241 -28.90 -10.90 2.77
CA LEU A 241 -30.34 -10.71 3.04
C LEU A 241 -30.76 -9.23 2.98
N ILE A 242 -29.88 -8.32 3.40
CA ILE A 242 -30.16 -6.88 3.34
C ILE A 242 -30.07 -6.39 1.91
N TYR A 243 -29.07 -6.82 1.13
CA TYR A 243 -29.00 -6.47 -0.30
C TYR A 243 -30.16 -7.08 -1.10
N LEU A 244 -30.63 -8.28 -0.77
CA LEU A 244 -31.83 -8.88 -1.37
C LEU A 244 -33.07 -8.03 -1.11
N ALA A 245 -33.29 -7.64 0.15
CA ALA A 245 -34.43 -6.83 0.54
C ALA A 245 -34.39 -5.43 -0.07
N LYS A 246 -33.21 -4.82 -0.15
CA LYS A 246 -33.05 -3.52 -0.79
C LYS A 246 -33.20 -3.62 -2.31
N GLY A 247 -32.72 -4.68 -2.93
CA GLY A 247 -33.03 -4.98 -4.33
C GLY A 247 -34.53 -5.12 -4.57
N TYR A 248 -35.27 -5.74 -3.66
CA TYR A 248 -36.74 -5.80 -3.74
C TYR A 248 -37.37 -4.41 -3.66
N GLU A 249 -36.98 -3.62 -2.65
CA GLU A 249 -37.47 -2.24 -2.48
C GLU A 249 -37.22 -1.38 -3.73
N TYR A 250 -35.99 -1.38 -4.26
CA TYR A 250 -35.64 -0.62 -5.46
C TYR A 250 -36.36 -1.12 -6.72
N LYS A 251 -36.60 -2.43 -6.84
CA LYS A 251 -37.25 -3.00 -8.02
C LYS A 251 -38.72 -2.64 -8.09
N PHE A 252 -39.42 -2.74 -6.96
CA PHE A 252 -40.87 -2.56 -6.90
C PHE A 252 -41.30 -1.16 -6.44
N GLY A 253 -40.37 -0.34 -5.93
CA GLY A 253 -40.68 0.98 -5.36
C GLY A 253 -41.53 0.88 -4.08
N ILE A 254 -41.35 -0.21 -3.32
CA ILE A 254 -42.13 -0.50 -2.11
C ILE A 254 -41.24 -0.27 -0.90
N HIS A 255 -41.63 0.67 -0.04
CA HIS A 255 -40.85 1.12 1.12
C HIS A 255 -41.31 0.53 2.46
N ASP A 256 -42.41 -0.23 2.47
CA ASP A 256 -42.86 -1.01 3.62
C ASP A 256 -43.62 -2.25 3.13
N ASP A 257 -43.05 -3.44 3.37
CA ASP A 257 -43.64 -4.73 3.03
C ASP A 257 -43.20 -5.81 4.02
N TYR A 258 -44.02 -6.86 4.15
CA TYR A 258 -43.71 -8.00 5.01
C TYR A 258 -42.41 -8.71 4.61
N PHE A 259 -42.09 -8.79 3.32
CA PHE A 259 -40.84 -9.38 2.83
C PHE A 259 -39.62 -8.62 3.34
N LEU A 260 -39.63 -7.28 3.24
CA LEU A 260 -38.55 -6.42 3.72
C LEU A 260 -38.30 -6.63 5.23
N ASP A 261 -39.38 -6.58 6.02
CA ASP A 261 -39.35 -6.80 7.46
C ASP A 261 -38.85 -8.21 7.82
N SER A 262 -39.25 -9.22 7.05
CA SER A 262 -38.81 -10.61 7.22
C SER A 262 -37.32 -10.78 6.96
N CYS A 263 -36.76 -10.19 5.90
CA CYS A 263 -35.33 -10.20 5.62
C CYS A 263 -34.53 -9.53 6.74
N VAL A 264 -34.97 -8.35 7.19
CA VAL A 264 -34.30 -7.60 8.26
C VAL A 264 -34.33 -8.37 9.59
N LYS A 265 -35.47 -8.96 9.97
CA LYS A 265 -35.58 -9.82 11.15
C LYS A 265 -34.67 -11.04 11.08
N THR A 266 -34.57 -11.65 9.90
CA THR A 266 -33.71 -12.81 9.67
C THR A 266 -32.24 -12.42 9.77
N ALA A 267 -31.86 -11.27 9.19
CA ALA A 267 -30.50 -10.76 9.27
C ALA A 267 -30.10 -10.51 10.73
N LEU A 268 -30.91 -9.78 11.49
CA LEU A 268 -30.66 -9.49 12.91
C LEU A 268 -30.70 -10.74 13.82
N LYS A 269 -31.32 -11.83 13.37
CA LYS A 269 -31.29 -13.12 14.09
C LYS A 269 -29.94 -13.82 13.95
N TYR A 270 -29.31 -13.74 12.78
CA TYR A 270 -28.03 -14.42 12.51
C TYR A 270 -26.82 -13.52 12.74
N ASP A 271 -27.02 -12.21 12.70
CA ASP A 271 -26.03 -11.18 12.99
C ASP A 271 -26.73 -9.96 13.61
N ASP A 272 -26.82 -9.94 14.93
CA ASP A 272 -27.44 -8.86 15.71
C ASP A 272 -26.62 -7.56 15.72
N HIS A 273 -25.37 -7.60 15.23
CA HIS A 273 -24.47 -6.46 15.09
C HIS A 273 -24.41 -5.95 13.63
N ASN A 274 -25.28 -6.44 12.75
CA ASN A 274 -25.34 -6.00 11.36
C ASN A 274 -25.92 -4.58 11.27
N LEU A 275 -25.06 -3.57 11.12
CA LEU A 275 -25.49 -2.17 11.07
C LEU A 275 -26.44 -1.89 9.90
N ASN A 276 -26.20 -2.48 8.72
CA ASN A 276 -27.09 -2.33 7.57
C ASN A 276 -28.52 -2.79 7.90
N ALA A 277 -28.66 -3.94 8.57
CA ALA A 277 -29.95 -4.44 9.05
C ALA A 277 -30.57 -3.53 10.11
N MET A 278 -29.76 -2.98 11.02
CA MET A 278 -30.25 -2.06 12.03
C MET A 278 -30.82 -0.76 11.44
N LEU A 279 -30.09 -0.18 10.48
CA LEU A 279 -30.49 1.05 9.80
C LEU A 279 -31.68 0.81 8.89
N PHE A 280 -31.76 -0.35 8.23
CA PHE A 280 -32.95 -0.69 7.44
C PHE A 280 -34.18 -0.86 8.33
N LYS A 281 -34.04 -1.50 9.48
CA LYS A 281 -35.13 -1.58 10.47
C LYS A 281 -35.59 -0.19 10.92
N SER A 282 -34.65 0.73 11.16
CA SER A 282 -34.98 2.12 11.51
C SER A 282 -35.78 2.79 10.39
N ALA A 283 -35.37 2.63 9.14
CA ALA A 283 -36.08 3.20 7.98
C ALA A 283 -37.51 2.63 7.83
N LEU A 284 -37.70 1.31 8.00
CA LEU A 284 -39.03 0.69 7.94
C LEU A 284 -39.96 1.20 9.05
N LEU A 285 -39.44 1.33 10.28
CA LEU A 285 -40.21 1.83 11.43
C LEU A 285 -40.56 3.32 11.28
N GLU A 286 -39.61 4.14 10.81
CA GLU A 286 -39.85 5.55 10.50
C GLU A 286 -40.88 5.72 9.38
N GLY A 287 -40.76 4.95 8.30
CA GLY A 287 -41.71 4.94 7.18
C GLY A 287 -43.14 4.64 7.63
N ARG A 288 -43.32 3.62 8.47
CA ARG A 288 -44.63 3.25 9.06
C ARG A 288 -45.25 4.36 9.88
N LEU A 289 -44.46 5.17 10.57
CA LEU A 289 -44.94 6.29 11.39
C LEU A 289 -45.29 7.49 10.52
N THR A 290 -44.42 7.84 9.59
CA THR A 290 -44.56 9.04 8.74
C THR A 290 -45.70 8.90 7.72
N GLN A 291 -46.03 7.68 7.28
CA GLN A 291 -47.17 7.41 6.38
C GLN A 291 -48.54 7.50 7.06
N GLN A 292 -48.62 7.53 8.40
CA GLN A 292 -49.91 7.59 9.11
C GLN A 292 -50.59 8.97 8.99
N HIS A 293 -49.91 9.98 8.43
CA HIS A 293 -50.39 11.36 8.29
C HIS A 293 -50.92 11.98 9.60
N GLN A 294 -50.42 11.50 10.74
CA GLN A 294 -50.76 11.99 12.08
C GLN A 294 -49.80 13.10 12.52
N THR A 295 -50.24 13.93 13.47
CA THR A 295 -49.36 14.91 14.12
C THR A 295 -48.34 14.19 15.02
N PHE A 296 -47.17 14.79 15.23
CA PHE A 296 -46.14 14.25 16.13
C PHE A 296 -46.71 13.85 17.50
N LYS A 297 -47.52 14.72 18.11
CA LYS A 297 -48.15 14.48 19.42
C LYS A 297 -49.11 13.29 19.45
N GLN A 298 -49.74 12.97 18.33
CA GLN A 298 -50.58 11.77 18.21
C GLN A 298 -49.68 10.52 18.09
N LEU A 299 -48.66 10.58 17.23
CA LEU A 299 -47.69 9.50 17.06
C LEU A 299 -46.99 9.14 18.37
N GLU A 300 -46.61 10.11 19.21
CA GLU A 300 -45.97 9.89 20.52
C GLU A 300 -46.73 8.93 21.45
N THR A 301 -48.04 8.78 21.27
CA THR A 301 -48.90 7.91 22.08
C THR A 301 -49.05 6.49 21.52
N THR A 302 -48.53 6.25 20.33
CA THR A 302 -48.64 4.96 19.62
C THR A 302 -47.61 3.95 20.11
N ARG A 303 -47.93 2.66 19.96
CA ARG A 303 -47.01 1.56 20.28
C ARG A 303 -45.84 1.53 19.31
N GLU A 304 -46.10 1.85 18.05
CA GLU A 304 -45.15 1.93 16.94
C GLU A 304 -44.08 2.99 17.23
N PHE A 305 -44.48 4.18 17.70
CA PHE A 305 -43.55 5.24 18.08
C PHE A 305 -42.69 4.82 19.27
N THR A 306 -43.30 4.20 20.28
CA THR A 306 -42.56 3.68 21.44
C THR A 306 -41.51 2.66 21.02
N ALA A 307 -41.87 1.73 20.13
CA ALA A 307 -40.94 0.73 19.59
C ALA A 307 -39.83 1.37 18.76
N TYR A 308 -40.15 2.37 17.94
CA TYR A 308 -39.15 3.10 17.14
C TYR A 308 -38.18 3.91 18.00
N GLN A 309 -38.66 4.63 19.01
CA GLN A 309 -37.80 5.37 19.95
C GLN A 309 -36.86 4.44 20.72
N GLN A 310 -37.36 3.28 21.17
CA GLN A 310 -36.51 2.26 21.80
C GLN A 310 -35.45 1.75 20.82
N TRP A 311 -35.83 1.51 19.56
CA TRP A 311 -34.90 1.06 18.53
C TRP A 311 -33.82 2.08 18.21
N ILE A 312 -34.17 3.35 17.98
CA ILE A 312 -33.19 4.43 17.75
C ILE A 312 -32.28 4.62 18.97
N SER A 313 -32.81 4.52 20.19
CA SER A 313 -32.00 4.56 21.40
C SER A 313 -30.96 3.44 21.42
N HIS A 314 -31.36 2.22 21.04
CA HIS A 314 -30.45 1.08 20.92
C HIS A 314 -29.37 1.30 19.85
N VAL A 315 -29.74 1.75 18.65
CA VAL A 315 -28.77 2.05 17.57
C VAL A 315 -27.78 3.13 18.01
N TYR A 316 -28.25 4.16 18.71
CA TYR A 316 -27.41 5.20 19.30
C TYR A 316 -26.47 4.64 20.38
N ASP A 317 -26.94 3.73 21.24
CA ASP A 317 -26.16 3.06 22.29
C ASP A 317 -25.08 2.15 21.71
N MET A 318 -25.34 1.51 20.56
CA MET A 318 -24.33 0.79 19.81
C MET A 318 -23.23 1.71 19.27
N GLY A 319 -23.42 3.03 19.33
CA GLY A 319 -22.42 4.04 18.97
C GLY A 319 -22.61 4.63 17.57
N TYR A 320 -23.65 4.24 16.83
CA TYR A 320 -23.90 4.80 15.50
C TYR A 320 -24.26 6.28 15.60
N ARG A 321 -23.68 7.07 14.70
CA ARG A 321 -24.02 8.48 14.45
C ARG A 321 -24.17 8.64 12.95
N GLU A 322 -25.27 9.22 12.52
CA GLU A 322 -25.44 9.46 11.10
C GLU A 322 -24.48 10.57 10.64
N MET A 323 -23.87 10.36 9.48
CA MET A 323 -23.02 11.38 8.86
C MET A 323 -23.82 12.66 8.60
N PRO A 324 -23.36 13.83 9.10
CA PRO A 324 -24.05 15.10 8.88
C PRO A 324 -24.17 15.47 7.39
N ALA A 325 -25.27 16.14 7.01
CA ALA A 325 -25.56 16.50 5.62
C ALA A 325 -24.45 17.33 4.94
N ASN A 326 -23.79 18.23 5.67
CA ASN A 326 -22.65 18.99 5.14
C ASN A 326 -21.45 18.09 4.80
N VAL A 327 -21.20 17.04 5.58
CA VAL A 327 -20.13 16.06 5.31
C VAL A 327 -20.52 15.20 4.12
N LYS A 328 -21.75 14.68 4.07
CA LYS A 328 -22.28 13.96 2.89
C LYS A 328 -22.12 14.79 1.62
N ASN A 329 -22.48 16.09 1.65
CA ASN A 329 -22.31 17.02 0.53
C ASN A 329 -20.83 17.25 0.16
N MET A 330 -19.91 17.30 1.13
CA MET A 330 -18.47 17.36 0.85
C MET A 330 -17.99 16.10 0.13
N LEU A 331 -18.50 14.92 0.51
CA LEU A 331 -18.17 13.65 -0.16
C LEU A 331 -18.71 13.61 -1.59
N LEU A 332 -19.97 14.01 -1.81
CA LEU A 332 -20.57 14.10 -3.15
C LEU A 332 -19.76 15.01 -4.09
N ASN A 333 -19.35 16.17 -3.60
CA ASN A 333 -18.56 17.13 -4.37
C ASN A 333 -17.16 16.59 -4.67
N GLY A 334 -16.58 15.81 -3.75
CA GLY A 334 -15.34 15.08 -3.98
C GLY A 334 -15.47 13.99 -5.05
N TRP A 335 -16.65 13.39 -5.23
CA TRP A 335 -16.91 12.40 -6.29
C TRP A 335 -16.89 13.00 -7.69
N GLN A 336 -17.21 14.29 -7.85
CA GLN A 336 -17.36 14.94 -9.15
C GLN A 336 -16.15 15.78 -9.61
N GLN A 337 -15.30 16.31 -8.72
CA GLN A 337 -14.11 17.09 -9.09
C GLN A 337 -13.18 17.44 -7.90
N ASP A 338 -11.96 17.89 -8.23
CA ASP A 338 -10.82 18.37 -7.41
C ASP A 338 -11.10 19.38 -6.28
N THR A 339 -12.01 19.10 -5.35
CA THR A 339 -12.49 20.06 -4.36
C THR A 339 -11.60 20.21 -3.13
N ILE A 340 -10.63 19.31 -2.92
CA ILE A 340 -9.78 19.29 -1.72
C ILE A 340 -8.93 20.56 -1.57
N ILE A 341 -8.45 21.13 -2.69
CA ILE A 341 -7.63 22.36 -2.68
C ILE A 341 -8.49 23.62 -2.44
N HIS A 342 -9.76 23.62 -2.85
CA HIS A 342 -10.65 24.77 -2.69
C HIS A 342 -11.34 24.82 -1.32
N ILE A 343 -11.71 23.67 -0.73
CA ILE A 343 -12.37 23.61 0.57
C ILE A 343 -11.40 24.00 1.70
N SER A 344 -10.13 23.57 1.63
CA SER A 344 -9.11 23.91 2.62
C SER A 344 -8.86 25.42 2.78
N LYS A 345 -9.09 26.23 1.73
CA LYS A 345 -8.94 27.69 1.78
C LYS A 345 -10.10 28.42 2.47
N ARG A 346 -11.25 27.75 2.67
CA ARG A 346 -12.49 28.39 3.17
C ARG A 346 -12.74 28.17 4.66
N LEU A 347 -12.08 27.19 5.28
CA LEU A 347 -12.25 26.86 6.70
C LEU A 347 -11.33 27.73 7.57
N LYS A 348 -11.87 28.86 8.05
CA LYS A 348 -11.20 29.76 9.00
C LYS A 348 -11.14 29.16 10.42
N ASN A 349 -9.93 29.14 11.00
CA ASN A 349 -9.57 29.34 12.42
C ASN A 349 -10.26 28.56 13.56
N THR A 350 -10.90 27.40 13.35
CA THR A 350 -11.53 26.66 14.47
C THR A 350 -11.32 25.14 14.49
N ARG A 351 -10.67 24.55 13.48
CA ARG A 351 -10.40 23.11 13.43
C ARG A 351 -8.92 22.80 13.65
N TYR A 352 -8.64 21.77 14.45
CA TYR A 352 -7.29 21.26 14.68
C TYR A 352 -6.72 20.68 13.38
N ILE A 353 -5.40 20.78 13.21
CA ILE A 353 -4.69 20.11 12.10
C ILE A 353 -4.67 18.60 12.41
N GLY A 354 -5.30 17.81 11.54
CA GLY A 354 -5.35 16.33 11.62
C GLY A 354 -4.93 15.65 10.31
N LEU A 355 -5.16 14.35 10.18
CA LEU A 355 -4.91 13.52 8.98
C LEU A 355 -5.51 14.12 7.70
N SER A 356 -6.69 14.72 7.82
CA SER A 356 -7.44 15.39 6.76
C SER A 356 -7.07 16.88 6.61
N ASN A 357 -6.08 17.36 7.37
CA ASN A 357 -5.70 18.77 7.49
C ASN A 357 -6.90 19.66 7.88
N GLY A 358 -7.79 19.15 8.75
CA GLY A 358 -8.99 19.84 9.24
C GLY A 358 -10.19 19.82 8.29
N LEU A 359 -10.13 19.03 7.21
CA LEU A 359 -11.24 18.89 6.26
C LEU A 359 -12.42 18.12 6.87
N PHE A 360 -12.13 17.03 7.58
CA PHE A 360 -13.11 16.19 8.28
C PHE A 360 -12.92 16.26 9.79
N ASP A 361 -13.98 15.96 10.54
CA ASP A 361 -13.88 15.80 11.99
C ASP A 361 -13.33 14.38 12.25
N GLU A 362 -12.10 14.30 12.76
CA GLU A 362 -11.40 13.02 13.05
C GLU A 362 -11.77 12.45 14.43
N GLU A 363 -12.39 13.26 15.28
CA GLU A 363 -13.00 12.83 16.53
C GLU A 363 -14.50 13.12 16.49
N ILE A 364 -15.29 12.05 16.48
CA ILE A 364 -16.75 12.16 16.38
C ILE A 364 -17.33 12.19 17.79
N THR A 365 -17.56 13.42 18.25
CA THR A 365 -18.13 13.67 19.57
C THR A 365 -19.64 13.58 19.54
N THR A 366 -20.22 13.16 20.66
CA THR A 366 -21.68 13.11 20.82
C THR A 366 -22.26 14.52 20.88
N ARG A 367 -23.30 14.77 20.09
CA ARG A 367 -24.05 16.04 20.13
C ARG A 367 -25.29 15.90 21.00
N ARG A 368 -25.81 17.02 21.50
CA ARG A 368 -27.07 17.02 22.27
C ARG A 368 -28.27 16.57 21.44
N LYS A 369 -28.23 16.88 20.13
CA LYS A 369 -29.22 16.47 19.14
C LYS A 369 -28.52 15.78 18.00
N GLU A 370 -28.99 14.58 17.67
CA GLU A 370 -28.56 13.81 16.51
C GLU A 370 -29.74 13.62 15.55
N ILE A 371 -29.44 13.46 14.27
CA ILE A 371 -30.43 13.15 13.24
C ILE A 371 -30.23 11.71 12.78
N PHE A 372 -31.30 10.94 12.68
CA PHE A 372 -31.32 9.59 12.12
C PHE A 372 -32.43 9.50 11.07
N GLY A 373 -32.10 9.42 9.79
CA GLY A 373 -33.06 9.60 8.71
C GLY A 373 -33.73 10.96 8.81
N HIS A 374 -35.03 10.97 9.06
CA HIS A 374 -35.82 12.18 9.30
C HIS A 374 -36.06 12.45 10.79
N THR A 375 -35.50 11.64 11.69
CA THR A 375 -35.80 11.68 13.11
C THR A 375 -34.81 12.57 13.86
N GLU A 376 -35.30 13.62 14.53
CA GLU A 376 -34.53 14.38 15.51
C GLU A 376 -34.55 13.66 16.87
N PHE A 377 -33.36 13.35 17.41
CA PHE A 377 -33.19 12.60 18.65
C PHE A 377 -32.38 13.39 19.68
N ASP A 378 -32.95 13.64 20.86
CA ASP A 378 -32.24 14.25 21.99
C ASP A 378 -31.48 13.16 22.78
N THR A 379 -30.15 13.27 22.76
CA THR A 379 -29.24 12.24 23.25
C THR A 379 -29.13 12.19 24.77
N GLN A 380 -29.52 13.27 25.45
CA GLN A 380 -29.52 13.35 26.91
C GLN A 380 -30.76 12.69 27.50
N THR A 381 -31.92 12.97 26.91
CA THR A 381 -33.22 12.46 27.36
C THR A 381 -33.59 11.12 26.72
N ARG A 382 -32.90 10.72 25.66
CA ARG A 382 -33.19 9.53 24.84
C ARG A 382 -34.58 9.56 24.23
N LYS A 383 -35.01 10.73 23.77
CA LYS A 383 -36.34 10.95 23.20
C LYS A 383 -36.25 11.46 21.78
N ILE A 384 -37.16 10.97 20.94
CA ILE A 384 -37.44 11.59 19.65
C ILE A 384 -38.16 12.90 19.93
N THR A 385 -37.74 13.99 19.28
CA THR A 385 -38.30 15.33 19.49
C THR A 385 -39.07 15.85 18.29
N ALA A 386 -38.77 15.37 17.09
CA ALA A 386 -39.47 15.71 15.85
C ALA A 386 -39.17 14.71 14.73
N PHE A 387 -40.07 14.67 13.74
CA PHE A 387 -39.75 14.20 12.39
C PHE A 387 -39.56 15.42 11.50
N LEU A 388 -38.35 15.59 10.97
CA LEU A 388 -37.98 16.64 10.04
C LEU A 388 -38.56 16.36 8.66
N LYS A 389 -38.80 17.41 7.88
CA LYS A 389 -39.07 17.23 6.46
C LYS A 389 -37.77 16.90 5.77
N GLU A 390 -37.85 16.14 4.68
CA GLU A 390 -36.70 15.78 3.85
C GLU A 390 -35.94 17.07 3.46
N ASP A 391 -34.76 17.25 4.05
CA ASP A 391 -33.91 18.38 3.72
C ASP A 391 -33.34 18.15 2.32
N ALA A 392 -33.35 19.18 1.49
CA ALA A 392 -32.76 19.13 0.16
C ALA A 392 -31.23 18.96 0.29
N VAL A 393 -30.78 17.71 0.28
CA VAL A 393 -29.38 17.35 -0.03
C VAL A 393 -28.99 18.04 -1.34
N HIS A 394 -27.72 18.44 -1.48
CA HIS A 394 -27.25 19.05 -2.72
C HIS A 394 -27.56 18.13 -3.91
N ASN A 395 -28.25 18.66 -4.92
CA ASN A 395 -28.72 17.95 -6.12
C ASN A 395 -29.75 16.83 -5.91
N GLN A 396 -30.52 16.81 -4.80
CA GLN A 396 -31.56 15.80 -4.55
C GLN A 396 -31.01 14.36 -4.57
N TYR A 397 -29.75 14.18 -4.17
CA TYR A 397 -29.12 12.86 -4.18
C TYR A 397 -29.73 11.97 -3.09
N ASN A 398 -30.29 10.83 -3.48
CA ASN A 398 -30.96 9.88 -2.57
C ASN A 398 -29.89 9.13 -1.75
N PHE A 399 -29.79 9.43 -0.45
CA PHE A 399 -28.89 8.74 0.46
C PHE A 399 -29.62 7.63 1.20
N ASP A 400 -29.38 6.41 0.78
CA ASP A 400 -29.84 5.22 1.50
C ASP A 400 -28.92 4.94 2.70
N LEU A 401 -29.46 4.94 3.91
CA LEU A 401 -28.68 4.70 5.13
C LEU A 401 -28.39 3.20 5.34
N ALA A 402 -29.26 2.32 4.84
CA ALA A 402 -29.11 0.88 5.01
C ALA A 402 -28.04 0.31 4.09
N ILE A 403 -27.83 0.94 2.93
CA ILE A 403 -26.77 0.59 2.00
C ILE A 403 -26.11 1.86 1.57
N PHE A 404 -24.86 2.04 1.99
CA PHE A 404 -24.07 3.12 1.44
C PHE A 404 -22.77 2.55 0.93
N GLY A 405 -22.48 2.98 -0.29
CA GLY A 405 -21.29 2.62 -1.03
C GLY A 405 -20.40 3.83 -1.23
N TRP A 406 -19.36 3.92 -0.42
CA TRP A 406 -18.38 4.97 -0.60
C TRP A 406 -17.13 4.52 -1.34
N SER A 407 -16.45 5.52 -1.91
CA SER A 407 -15.01 5.50 -2.11
C SER A 407 -14.53 6.95 -2.29
N ILE A 408 -13.69 7.46 -1.39
CA ILE A 408 -12.58 8.38 -1.73
C ILE A 408 -11.52 8.25 -0.63
N ASP A 409 -10.28 7.92 -0.99
CA ASP A 409 -9.13 8.35 -0.18
C ASP A 409 -8.87 9.84 -0.52
N PRO A 410 -8.97 10.78 0.45
CA PRO A 410 -8.72 12.20 0.23
C PRO A 410 -7.34 12.52 -0.38
N MET A 411 -6.39 11.59 -0.34
CA MET A 411 -5.07 11.73 -0.95
C MET A 411 -4.87 10.93 -2.24
N ALA A 412 -5.89 10.21 -2.73
CA ALA A 412 -5.80 9.38 -3.93
C ALA A 412 -5.25 10.12 -5.16
N LYS A 413 -5.48 11.43 -5.27
CA LYS A 413 -4.94 12.27 -6.35
C LYS A 413 -3.48 12.69 -6.14
N LYS A 414 -2.98 12.80 -4.91
CA LYS A 414 -1.56 13.12 -4.67
C LYS A 414 -0.64 11.96 -4.99
N PHE A 415 -1.13 10.72 -4.86
CA PHE A 415 -0.35 9.52 -5.12
C PHE A 415 -1.15 8.42 -5.86
N PRO A 416 -1.71 8.69 -7.04
CA PRO A 416 -2.53 7.73 -7.80
C PRO A 416 -1.76 6.47 -8.22
N ASN A 417 -0.43 6.50 -8.10
CA ASN A 417 0.48 5.41 -8.44
C ASN A 417 1.08 4.71 -7.20
N ALA A 418 0.82 5.21 -5.99
CA ALA A 418 1.33 4.62 -4.76
C ALA A 418 0.33 3.56 -4.27
N SER A 419 0.67 2.30 -4.48
CA SER A 419 0.08 1.21 -3.71
C SER A 419 0.84 1.09 -2.37
N PRO A 420 0.38 0.32 -1.37
CA PRO A 420 1.08 0.08 -0.11
C PRO A 420 2.45 -0.55 -0.34
N TYR A 421 2.69 -1.07 -1.54
CA TYR A 421 3.96 -1.60 -1.99
C TYR A 421 4.85 -0.53 -2.62
N ASN A 422 4.62 0.76 -2.40
CA ASN A 422 5.49 1.80 -2.95
C ASN A 422 6.94 1.68 -2.42
N PHE A 423 7.10 1.20 -1.18
CA PHE A 423 8.41 0.85 -0.60
C PHE A 423 9.13 -0.28 -1.35
N VAL A 424 8.41 -1.02 -2.19
CA VAL A 424 8.91 -2.11 -3.05
C VAL A 424 8.53 -1.87 -4.53
N GLU A 425 8.34 -0.60 -4.93
CA GLU A 425 7.90 -0.18 -6.28
C GLU A 425 6.75 -1.03 -6.85
N ASN A 426 5.71 -1.24 -6.04
CA ASN A 426 4.51 -1.99 -6.38
C ASN A 426 4.75 -3.49 -6.71
N ASN A 427 5.87 -4.06 -6.23
CA ASN A 427 6.19 -5.49 -6.37
C ASN A 427 6.67 -6.09 -5.03
N PRO A 428 5.74 -6.51 -4.14
CA PRO A 428 6.04 -7.05 -2.81
C PRO A 428 6.64 -8.44 -2.77
N ILE A 429 7.06 -8.96 -3.90
CA ILE A 429 7.59 -10.32 -4.01
C ILE A 429 9.07 -10.26 -4.37
N SER A 430 9.42 -9.45 -5.37
CA SER A 430 10.80 -9.37 -5.87
C SER A 430 11.58 -8.16 -5.36
N ARG A 431 10.90 -7.15 -4.81
CA ARG A 431 11.52 -5.89 -4.35
C ARG A 431 11.34 -5.66 -2.86
N VAL A 432 11.09 -6.75 -2.11
CA VAL A 432 11.08 -6.73 -0.65
C VAL A 432 12.47 -6.29 -0.19
N ASP A 433 12.52 -5.15 0.48
CA ASP A 433 13.65 -4.75 1.31
C ASP A 433 13.33 -5.21 2.75
N PRO A 434 13.73 -6.44 3.14
CA PRO A 434 13.34 -7.01 4.43
C PRO A 434 13.97 -6.27 5.62
N ASP A 435 15.05 -5.51 5.40
CA ASP A 435 15.91 -4.99 6.46
C ASP A 435 16.07 -3.45 6.40
N GLY A 436 15.78 -2.79 5.27
CA GLY A 436 16.02 -1.36 5.05
C GLY A 436 17.48 -1.02 4.70
N ASP A 437 18.30 -2.05 4.54
CA ASP A 437 19.76 -1.95 4.41
C ASP A 437 20.17 -1.86 2.93
N ASP A 438 21.06 -0.92 2.61
CA ASP A 438 21.72 -0.83 1.30
C ASP A 438 23.16 -1.36 1.43
N TRP A 439 23.76 -1.75 0.31
CA TRP A 439 25.17 -2.11 0.26
C TRP A 439 25.84 -1.73 -1.06
N ILE A 440 27.15 -1.61 -1.03
CA ILE A 440 27.95 -1.17 -2.18
C ILE A 440 28.78 -2.32 -2.73
N LEU A 441 28.81 -2.49 -4.05
CA LEU A 441 29.79 -3.31 -4.77
C LEU A 441 30.76 -2.41 -5.55
N SER A 442 32.05 -2.49 -5.26
CA SER A 442 33.11 -1.89 -6.07
C SER A 442 33.81 -2.95 -6.92
N THR A 443 33.81 -2.75 -8.24
CA THR A 443 34.58 -3.56 -9.21
C THR A 443 35.85 -2.85 -9.67
N GLY A 444 36.26 -1.79 -8.98
CA GLY A 444 37.39 -0.92 -9.31
C GLY A 444 37.13 0.07 -10.45
N ASN A 445 36.45 -0.36 -11.52
CA ASN A 445 36.01 0.53 -12.61
C ASN A 445 34.58 1.08 -12.42
N LYS A 446 33.80 0.50 -11.52
CA LYS A 446 32.43 0.92 -11.20
C LYS A 446 32.17 0.71 -9.72
N ILE A 447 31.26 1.52 -9.19
CA ILE A 447 30.65 1.34 -7.89
C ILE A 447 29.15 1.19 -8.12
N PHE A 448 28.58 0.10 -7.64
CA PHE A 448 27.15 -0.21 -7.72
C PHE A 448 26.57 -0.08 -6.33
N TRP A 449 25.42 0.57 -6.24
CA TRP A 449 24.63 0.69 -5.03
C TRP A 449 23.42 -0.22 -5.16
N TYR A 450 23.30 -1.19 -4.26
CA TYR A 450 22.21 -2.15 -4.23
C TYR A 450 21.37 -1.94 -2.97
N GLY A 451 20.05 -2.09 -3.09
CA GLY A 451 19.16 -2.15 -1.94
C GLY A 451 18.92 -3.59 -1.50
N GLY A 452 18.75 -3.80 -0.20
CA GLY A 452 18.54 -5.09 0.44
C GLY A 452 19.83 -5.77 0.91
N GLN A 453 19.75 -7.09 1.13
CA GLN A 453 20.79 -7.83 1.83
C GLN A 453 22.16 -7.84 1.13
N TYR A 454 23.23 -7.74 1.92
CA TYR A 454 24.62 -7.76 1.45
C TYR A 454 24.91 -8.97 0.55
N GLY A 455 25.30 -8.69 -0.70
CA GLY A 455 25.62 -9.69 -1.71
C GLY A 455 24.45 -10.01 -2.66
N ASP A 456 23.22 -9.60 -2.35
CA ASP A 456 22.10 -9.68 -3.29
C ASP A 456 22.17 -8.54 -4.30
N LYS A 457 22.25 -8.91 -5.58
CA LYS A 457 22.41 -7.98 -6.71
C LYS A 457 21.10 -7.75 -7.48
N LYS A 458 19.95 -8.22 -6.98
CA LYS A 458 18.65 -8.09 -7.66
C LYS A 458 18.13 -6.65 -7.73
N ASN A 459 18.38 -5.83 -6.72
CA ASN A 459 17.85 -4.47 -6.62
C ASN A 459 18.95 -3.41 -6.80
N LEU A 460 19.31 -3.11 -8.06
CA LEU A 460 20.31 -2.08 -8.37
C LEU A 460 19.69 -0.68 -8.33
N LEU A 461 20.15 0.18 -7.42
CA LEU A 461 19.64 1.53 -7.21
C LEU A 461 20.45 2.61 -7.94
N ALA A 462 21.79 2.49 -7.97
CA ALA A 462 22.65 3.48 -8.62
C ALA A 462 23.98 2.88 -9.11
N VAL A 463 24.60 3.53 -10.10
CA VAL A 463 25.91 3.16 -10.65
C VAL A 463 26.77 4.41 -10.80
N TYR A 464 27.97 4.36 -10.25
CA TYR A 464 28.95 5.44 -10.30
C TYR A 464 30.20 5.00 -11.09
N LYS A 465 30.82 5.94 -11.79
CA LYS A 465 32.17 5.71 -12.34
C LYS A 465 33.18 5.61 -11.21
N ALA A 466 34.16 4.74 -11.38
CA ALA A 466 35.25 4.60 -10.45
C ALA A 466 36.57 4.24 -11.15
N THR A 467 37.70 4.58 -10.54
CA THR A 467 39.01 4.14 -11.02
C THR A 467 39.89 3.78 -9.83
N SER A 468 40.65 2.68 -9.92
CA SER A 468 41.55 2.25 -8.83
C SER A 468 42.88 1.74 -9.37
N GLY A 469 43.99 2.11 -8.72
CA GLY A 469 45.36 1.76 -9.12
C GLY A 469 46.06 2.88 -9.91
N MET A 470 47.39 2.82 -10.00
CA MET A 470 48.21 3.82 -10.71
C MET A 470 48.23 3.56 -12.22
N ASP A 471 48.15 4.64 -13.00
CA ASP A 471 48.22 4.58 -14.47
C ASP A 471 49.65 4.35 -14.98
N LYS A 472 50.66 4.78 -14.22
CA LYS A 472 52.08 4.61 -14.52
C LYS A 472 52.86 4.35 -13.23
N THR A 473 53.51 3.20 -13.15
CA THR A 473 54.53 2.89 -12.14
C THR A 473 55.75 2.24 -12.78
N ILE A 474 56.89 2.27 -12.08
CA ILE A 474 58.15 1.70 -12.55
C ILE A 474 58.31 0.31 -11.93
N GLN A 475 58.31 -0.72 -12.76
CA GLN A 475 58.74 -2.06 -12.40
C GLN A 475 60.25 -2.18 -12.64
N THR A 476 61.00 -2.57 -11.60
CA THR A 476 62.44 -2.84 -11.71
C THR A 476 62.70 -4.34 -11.66
N SER A 477 63.27 -4.89 -12.74
CA SER A 477 63.76 -6.27 -12.77
C SER A 477 65.27 -6.27 -12.56
N THR A 478 65.77 -7.00 -11.56
CA THR A 478 67.21 -7.16 -11.34
C THR A 478 67.64 -8.52 -11.85
N TRP A 479 68.58 -8.51 -12.80
CA TRP A 479 69.14 -9.71 -13.41
C TRP A 479 70.27 -10.28 -12.54
N PRO A 480 70.63 -11.57 -12.68
CA PRO A 480 71.64 -12.22 -11.83
C PRO A 480 73.02 -11.56 -11.85
N ASP A 481 73.34 -10.80 -12.90
CA ASP A 481 74.58 -10.03 -13.08
C ASP A 481 74.53 -8.61 -12.47
N GLY A 482 73.41 -8.24 -11.83
CA GLY A 482 73.20 -6.93 -11.20
C GLY A 482 72.63 -5.86 -12.15
N HIS A 483 72.39 -6.17 -13.43
CA HIS A 483 71.71 -5.27 -14.35
C HIS A 483 70.26 -5.01 -13.90
N LYS A 484 69.83 -3.75 -13.94
CA LYS A 484 68.45 -3.32 -13.61
C LYS A 484 67.74 -2.85 -14.86
N GLU A 485 66.64 -3.52 -15.19
CA GLU A 485 65.72 -3.11 -16.26
C GLU A 485 64.52 -2.37 -15.67
N TYR A 486 64.11 -1.27 -16.30
CA TYR A 486 62.99 -0.44 -15.85
C TYR A 486 61.87 -0.48 -16.89
N LYS A 487 60.68 -0.89 -16.46
CA LYS A 487 59.48 -0.94 -17.31
C LYS A 487 58.37 -0.10 -16.71
N ILE A 488 57.76 0.77 -17.52
CA ILE A 488 56.54 1.48 -17.13
C ILE A 488 55.37 0.50 -17.22
N VAL A 489 54.63 0.34 -16.13
CA VAL A 489 53.49 -0.57 -16.01
C VAL A 489 52.25 0.20 -15.58
N ASP A 490 51.11 -0.10 -16.20
CA ASP A 490 49.79 0.35 -15.75
C ASP A 490 49.23 -0.68 -14.76
N THR A 491 49.07 -0.26 -13.51
CA THR A 491 48.62 -1.12 -12.41
C THR A 491 47.11 -1.05 -12.18
N ARG A 492 46.34 -0.40 -13.06
CA ARG A 492 44.85 -0.38 -13.01
C ARG A 492 44.24 -1.70 -13.52
N ILE A 493 44.70 -2.80 -12.94
CA ILE A 493 44.27 -4.17 -13.22
C ILE A 493 44.19 -4.93 -11.90
N ALA A 494 43.11 -5.68 -11.70
CA ALA A 494 42.79 -6.40 -10.46
C ALA A 494 43.94 -7.26 -9.91
N MET A 495 44.72 -7.94 -10.77
CA MET A 495 45.83 -8.81 -10.34
C MET A 495 46.95 -8.09 -9.58
N TYR A 496 47.04 -6.76 -9.68
CA TYR A 496 48.04 -5.97 -8.95
C TYR A 496 47.56 -5.52 -7.58
N GLN A 497 46.37 -5.93 -7.12
CA GLN A 497 45.78 -5.49 -5.85
C GLN A 497 46.67 -5.72 -4.61
N ASP A 498 47.60 -6.68 -4.67
CA ASP A 498 48.55 -6.98 -3.60
C ASP A 498 49.78 -6.04 -3.57
N LYS A 499 49.94 -5.15 -4.56
CA LYS A 499 51.09 -4.23 -4.65
C LYS A 499 50.83 -2.96 -3.86
N SER A 500 51.67 -2.68 -2.87
CA SER A 500 51.61 -1.45 -2.04
C SER A 500 51.65 -0.19 -2.91
N ASP A 501 50.83 0.80 -2.56
CA ASP A 501 50.81 2.16 -3.10
C ASP A 501 50.50 2.33 -4.59
N VAL A 502 50.50 1.25 -5.38
CA VAL A 502 50.33 1.26 -6.84
C VAL A 502 49.14 0.41 -7.29
N GLY A 503 48.87 -0.70 -6.60
CA GLY A 503 47.80 -1.63 -6.94
C GLY A 503 46.42 -1.14 -6.51
N PRO A 504 45.34 -1.58 -7.16
CA PRO A 504 43.98 -1.16 -6.80
C PRO A 504 43.57 -1.67 -5.41
N THR A 505 42.46 -1.16 -4.90
CA THR A 505 41.91 -1.50 -3.57
C THR A 505 41.68 -3.02 -3.45
N PRO A 506 42.29 -3.74 -2.48
CA PRO A 506 42.16 -5.18 -2.37
C PRO A 506 40.72 -5.67 -2.21
N GLU A 507 40.42 -6.81 -2.83
CA GLU A 507 39.15 -7.51 -2.65
C GLU A 507 38.88 -7.83 -1.19
N GLY A 508 37.61 -7.78 -0.81
CA GLY A 508 37.19 -8.04 0.56
C GLY A 508 35.89 -7.35 0.94
N LYS A 509 35.50 -7.59 2.19
CA LYS A 509 34.41 -6.89 2.86
C LYS A 509 34.98 -5.74 3.68
N TYR A 510 34.39 -4.57 3.48
CA TYR A 510 34.66 -3.32 4.17
C TYR A 510 33.33 -2.72 4.65
N LYS A 511 33.41 -1.64 5.42
CA LYS A 511 32.27 -0.80 5.76
C LYS A 511 32.66 0.68 5.75
N ILE A 512 31.69 1.56 5.64
CA ILE A 512 31.86 3.01 5.82
C ILE A 512 31.03 3.41 7.04
N ASN A 513 31.68 3.99 8.04
CA ASN A 513 31.00 4.55 9.20
C ASN A 513 30.31 5.89 8.85
N LEU A 514 28.99 5.98 9.02
CA LEU A 514 28.21 7.18 8.68
C LEU A 514 27.87 8.02 9.92
N LYS A 515 28.14 7.53 11.14
CA LYS A 515 27.87 8.28 12.38
C LYS A 515 28.55 9.64 12.44
N PRO A 516 29.87 9.77 12.14
CA PRO A 516 30.56 11.04 12.30
C PRO A 516 30.02 12.12 11.36
N ASP A 517 30.21 13.39 11.73
CA ASP A 517 29.81 14.52 10.90
C ASP A 517 30.58 14.52 9.56
N PHE A 518 29.85 14.71 8.45
CA PHE A 518 30.40 14.77 7.10
C PHE A 518 31.12 16.10 6.83
N ASP A 519 30.92 17.10 7.69
CA ASP A 519 31.58 18.40 7.60
C ASP A 519 32.98 18.43 8.24
N ARG A 520 33.42 17.33 8.89
CA ARG A 520 34.78 17.19 9.41
C ARG A 520 35.81 17.31 8.28
N VAL A 521 36.92 17.99 8.56
CA VAL A 521 38.03 18.18 7.62
C VAL A 521 39.16 17.23 7.99
N ALA A 522 39.73 16.56 6.99
CA ALA A 522 40.86 15.66 7.15
C ALA A 522 42.10 16.39 7.69
N ASN A 523 42.74 15.79 8.69
CA ASN A 523 43.99 16.31 9.27
C ASN A 523 45.22 15.84 8.48
N ALA A 524 46.28 16.65 8.45
CA ALA A 524 47.58 16.28 7.91
C ALA A 524 48.63 16.16 9.03
N ASN A 525 49.59 15.25 8.85
CA ASN A 525 50.75 15.12 9.75
C ASN A 525 51.84 16.19 9.46
N ASP A 526 52.92 16.18 10.23
CA ASP A 526 54.06 17.10 10.07
C ASP A 526 54.83 16.94 8.74
N LYS A 527 54.52 15.92 7.94
CA LYS A 527 55.05 15.69 6.59
C LYS A 527 54.10 16.14 5.48
N GLY A 528 52.88 16.51 5.84
CA GLY A 528 51.82 16.91 4.93
C GLY A 528 50.94 15.77 4.44
N ASP A 529 51.13 14.54 4.92
CA ASP A 529 50.28 13.41 4.54
C ASP A 529 48.94 13.50 5.28
N LEU A 530 47.83 13.29 4.57
CA LEU A 530 46.52 13.22 5.22
C LEU A 530 46.43 11.94 6.06
N VAL A 531 46.17 12.10 7.35
CA VAL A 531 46.08 11.01 8.33
C VAL A 531 44.66 10.49 8.39
N GLY A 532 44.48 9.18 8.58
CA GLY A 532 43.16 8.60 8.77
C GLY A 532 42.52 9.02 10.10
N SER A 533 41.22 9.31 10.07
CA SER A 533 40.45 9.57 11.28
C SER A 533 40.25 8.28 12.10
N PRO A 534 40.49 8.27 13.42
CA PRO A 534 40.19 7.13 14.28
C PRO A 534 38.71 6.71 14.27
N GLU A 535 37.82 7.65 13.98
CA GLU A 535 36.37 7.39 13.85
C GLU A 535 35.98 6.87 12.46
N GLY A 536 36.93 6.84 11.50
CA GLY A 536 36.67 6.53 10.10
C GLY A 536 35.69 7.51 9.46
N GLY A 537 34.88 6.98 8.53
CA GLY A 537 33.78 7.70 7.91
C GLY A 537 34.18 8.72 6.85
N ILE A 538 33.35 9.74 6.66
CA ILE A 538 33.49 10.73 5.59
C ILE A 538 34.14 12.01 6.13
N GLU A 539 35.04 12.58 5.34
CA GLU A 539 35.76 13.81 5.62
C GLU A 539 35.88 14.67 4.35
N LYS A 540 35.86 16.00 4.54
CA LYS A 540 36.28 16.98 3.53
C LYS A 540 37.79 17.01 3.44
N ILE A 541 38.29 17.15 2.22
CA ILE A 541 39.71 17.38 1.96
C ILE A 541 40.00 18.87 2.18
N PRO A 542 41.03 19.23 2.97
CA PRO A 542 41.41 20.63 3.15
C PRO A 542 41.94 21.22 1.84
N ASP A 543 41.61 22.48 1.55
CA ASP A 543 42.16 23.19 0.39
C ASP A 543 43.69 23.27 0.47
N PHE A 544 44.21 23.55 1.67
CA PHE A 544 45.63 23.49 1.98
C PHE A 544 45.89 23.34 3.49
N VAL A 545 47.09 22.88 3.83
CA VAL A 545 47.62 22.90 5.20
C VAL A 545 48.95 23.64 5.20
N MET A 546 49.20 24.50 6.19
CA MET A 546 50.45 25.24 6.31
C MET A 546 51.61 24.33 6.70
N ASN A 547 52.76 24.49 6.05
CA ASN A 547 53.95 23.73 6.41
C ASN A 547 54.45 24.21 7.80
N PRO A 548 54.56 23.31 8.80
CA PRO A 548 54.97 23.66 10.15
C PRO A 548 56.47 23.93 10.28
N ASP A 549 57.29 23.61 9.26
CA ASP A 549 58.72 23.87 9.26
C ASP A 549 59.00 25.39 9.27
N PRO A 550 59.63 25.94 10.33
CA PRO A 550 59.96 27.36 10.43
C PRO A 550 60.82 27.88 9.27
N LYS A 551 61.60 27.00 8.62
CA LYS A 551 62.44 27.34 7.46
C LYS A 551 61.66 27.44 6.15
N LYS A 552 60.40 26.99 6.11
CA LYS A 552 59.50 26.99 4.94
C LYS A 552 58.28 27.87 5.18
N LYS A 553 58.45 28.97 5.91
CA LYS A 553 57.38 29.93 6.22
C LYS A 553 56.69 30.42 4.94
N GLY A 554 55.39 30.19 4.83
CA GLY A 554 54.56 30.56 3.67
C GLY A 554 54.33 29.42 2.65
N TRP A 555 55.03 28.28 2.78
CA TRP A 555 54.72 27.10 1.98
C TRP A 555 53.47 26.40 2.50
N ARG A 556 52.65 25.92 1.58
CA ARG A 556 51.41 25.20 1.85
C ARG A 556 51.41 23.86 1.12
N TRP A 557 50.90 22.83 1.77
CA TRP A 557 50.58 21.55 1.13
C TRP A 557 49.18 21.62 0.55
N THR A 558 49.00 21.12 -0.67
CA THR A 558 47.71 21.11 -1.38
C THR A 558 47.33 19.68 -1.72
N TYR A 559 46.02 19.40 -1.78
CA TYR A 559 45.50 18.03 -1.88
C TYR A 559 44.61 17.82 -3.10
N ALA A 560 44.87 18.52 -4.21
CA ALA A 560 44.07 18.43 -5.43
C ALA A 560 43.90 16.98 -5.93
N ASP A 561 44.90 16.13 -5.70
CA ASP A 561 44.92 14.72 -6.06
C ASP A 561 43.92 13.85 -5.27
N TRP A 562 43.29 14.39 -4.21
CA TRP A 562 42.27 13.71 -3.42
C TRP A 562 40.84 14.09 -3.82
N GLY A 563 40.64 15.20 -4.53
CA GLY A 563 39.30 15.76 -4.73
C GLY A 563 38.86 16.61 -3.54
N LYS A 564 37.56 16.64 -3.25
CA LYS A 564 36.93 17.42 -2.18
C LYS A 564 36.48 16.58 -0.99
N LYS A 565 36.15 15.30 -1.20
CA LYS A 565 35.63 14.40 -0.16
C LYS A 565 36.34 13.05 -0.22
N ARG A 566 36.50 12.42 0.94
CA ARG A 566 36.92 11.03 1.07
C ARG A 566 36.05 10.27 2.05
N ALA A 567 35.82 8.98 1.80
CA ALA A 567 35.13 8.05 2.68
C ALA A 567 36.08 6.90 3.03
N HIS A 568 36.34 6.70 4.32
CA HIS A 568 37.20 5.62 4.77
C HIS A 568 36.53 4.25 4.59
N LEU A 569 37.29 3.28 4.08
CA LEU A 569 36.88 1.88 4.01
C LEU A 569 37.46 1.12 5.21
N ASP A 570 36.66 0.97 6.27
CA ASP A 570 37.03 0.18 7.44
C ASP A 570 37.07 -1.30 7.04
N PRO A 571 38.21 -2.01 7.18
CA PRO A 571 38.29 -3.41 6.80
C PRO A 571 37.49 -4.29 7.76
N VAL A 572 36.66 -5.17 7.20
CA VAL A 572 35.94 -6.22 7.95
C VAL A 572 36.59 -7.58 7.68
N ASN A 573 36.80 -7.92 6.40
CA ASN A 573 37.52 -9.12 5.99
C ASN A 573 38.14 -8.92 4.60
N VAL A 574 39.45 -8.66 4.54
CA VAL A 574 40.18 -8.41 3.29
C VAL A 574 40.80 -9.71 2.77
N THR A 575 40.50 -10.05 1.52
CA THR A 575 40.94 -11.31 0.88
C THR A 575 41.94 -11.08 -0.25
N GLY A 576 41.99 -9.89 -0.83
CA GLY A 576 42.82 -9.54 -1.98
C GLY A 576 44.29 -9.27 -1.65
N ALA A 577 44.62 -9.04 -0.38
CA ALA A 577 45.99 -8.80 0.09
C ALA A 577 46.13 -9.16 1.58
N THR A 578 47.33 -9.56 1.98
CA THR A 578 47.68 -9.78 3.39
C THR A 578 48.21 -8.50 4.05
N SER A 579 48.18 -8.44 5.38
CA SER A 579 48.77 -7.33 6.15
C SER A 579 50.29 -7.15 5.97
N LYS A 580 50.98 -8.17 5.44
CA LYS A 580 52.39 -8.08 5.04
C LYS A 580 52.59 -7.40 3.68
N GLN A 581 51.59 -7.46 2.81
CA GLN A 581 51.62 -6.90 1.46
C GLN A 581 51.08 -5.46 1.42
N ARG A 582 50.07 -5.16 2.24
CA ARG A 582 49.35 -3.88 2.24
C ARG A 582 49.04 -3.45 3.67
N ASN A 583 49.05 -2.13 3.92
CA ASN A 583 48.36 -1.56 5.07
C ASN A 583 46.85 -1.66 4.82
N LEU A 584 46.16 -2.56 5.54
CA LEU A 584 44.74 -2.84 5.29
C LEU A 584 43.78 -1.73 5.77
N ASN A 585 44.29 -0.74 6.52
CA ASN A 585 43.53 0.39 7.06
C ASN A 585 43.77 1.69 6.28
N SER A 586 44.26 1.63 5.04
CA SER A 586 44.67 2.83 4.29
C SER A 586 43.81 3.12 3.05
N PHE A 587 42.60 2.59 2.98
CA PHE A 587 41.77 2.65 1.78
C PHE A 587 40.64 3.66 1.91
N TYR A 588 40.37 4.36 0.81
CA TYR A 588 39.33 5.38 0.72
C TYR A 588 38.61 5.32 -0.62
N PHE A 589 37.34 5.70 -0.60
CA PHE A 589 36.70 6.30 -1.77
C PHE A 589 36.96 7.80 -1.76
N HIS A 590 37.31 8.40 -2.89
CA HIS A 590 37.53 9.85 -2.97
C HIS A 590 37.15 10.41 -4.34
N ASP A 591 36.66 11.66 -4.40
CA ASP A 591 36.08 12.23 -5.62
C ASP A 591 37.09 12.99 -6.50
N SER A 592 38.32 12.46 -6.62
CA SER A 592 39.30 13.02 -7.54
C SER A 592 38.97 12.71 -9.00
N GLU A 593 39.32 13.63 -9.89
CA GLU A 593 39.08 13.53 -11.34
C GLU A 593 40.37 13.27 -12.15
N LYS A 594 41.45 12.73 -11.53
CA LYS A 594 42.75 12.53 -12.23
C LYS A 594 42.82 11.22 -13.02
N GLY A 595 42.04 10.19 -12.67
CA GLY A 595 41.94 8.94 -13.43
C GLY A 595 42.88 7.82 -12.99
N TYR A 596 43.41 7.88 -11.77
CA TYR A 596 44.27 6.86 -11.15
C TYR A 596 44.32 7.06 -9.63
N SER A 597 44.74 6.08 -8.85
CA SER A 597 44.87 6.23 -7.39
C SER A 597 46.09 5.51 -6.82
N HIS A 598 46.53 5.92 -5.63
CA HIS A 598 47.57 5.24 -4.86
C HIS A 598 46.95 4.13 -3.99
N GLY A 599 46.26 3.21 -4.67
CA GLY A 599 45.57 2.08 -4.07
C GLY A 599 44.29 2.36 -3.31
N CYS A 600 43.74 3.56 -3.42
CA CYS A 600 42.36 3.90 -3.08
C CYS A 600 41.42 3.69 -4.29
N THR A 601 40.17 4.12 -4.21
CA THR A 601 39.27 4.15 -5.38
C THR A 601 38.79 5.58 -5.59
N GLU A 602 39.08 6.13 -6.76
CA GLU A 602 38.44 7.35 -7.24
C GLU A 602 36.99 7.05 -7.62
N CYS A 603 36.07 7.97 -7.35
CA CYS A 603 34.65 7.82 -7.68
C CYS A 603 34.00 9.16 -8.04
N GLU A 604 32.80 9.12 -8.62
CA GLU A 604 32.01 10.34 -8.86
C GLU A 604 31.56 11.00 -7.55
N THR A 605 31.56 12.36 -7.51
CA THR A 605 31.11 13.14 -6.34
C THR A 605 29.69 12.78 -5.90
N THR A 606 28.80 12.41 -6.82
CA THR A 606 27.41 12.06 -6.53
C THR A 606 27.26 10.81 -5.65
N LEU A 607 28.31 9.97 -5.51
CA LEU A 607 28.33 8.89 -4.52
C LEU A 607 28.25 9.45 -3.09
N PHE A 608 28.93 10.57 -2.82
CA PHE A 608 28.92 11.20 -1.49
C PHE A 608 27.58 11.85 -1.16
N ASP A 609 26.86 12.32 -2.17
CA ASP A 609 25.51 12.83 -2.00
C ASP A 609 24.56 11.68 -1.65
N LYS A 610 24.71 10.52 -2.30
CA LYS A 610 23.94 9.32 -1.95
C LYS A 610 24.24 8.77 -0.55
N LEU A 611 25.51 8.77 -0.14
CA LEU A 611 25.91 8.42 1.23
C LEU A 611 25.29 9.38 2.27
N LYS A 612 25.11 10.65 1.90
CA LYS A 612 24.47 11.64 2.76
C LYS A 612 22.96 11.38 2.86
N GLU A 613 22.28 11.15 1.73
CA GLU A 613 20.85 10.75 1.72
C GLU A 613 20.61 9.51 2.59
N TYR A 614 21.48 8.50 2.46
CA TYR A 614 21.37 7.25 3.20
C TYR A 614 21.55 7.45 4.72
N LYS A 615 22.46 8.35 5.13
CA LYS A 615 22.58 8.80 6.52
C LYS A 615 21.34 9.55 7.00
N GLU A 616 20.82 10.48 6.22
CA GLU A 616 19.64 11.28 6.56
C GLU A 616 18.38 10.41 6.71
N ALA A 617 18.34 9.24 6.05
CA ALA A 617 17.33 8.21 6.25
C ALA A 617 17.47 7.41 7.57
N GLY A 618 18.50 7.68 8.38
CA GLY A 618 18.69 7.09 9.71
C GLY A 618 19.75 5.99 9.79
N ASN A 619 20.53 5.76 8.73
CA ASN A 619 21.52 4.68 8.69
C ASN A 619 22.89 5.12 9.23
N ASP A 620 23.45 4.29 10.12
CA ASP A 620 24.68 4.57 10.84
C ASP A 620 25.95 4.08 10.12
N GLN A 621 25.81 3.16 9.17
CA GLN A 621 26.91 2.57 8.41
C GLN A 621 26.39 2.02 7.08
N ILE A 622 27.30 1.74 6.14
CA ILE A 622 26.99 0.98 4.92
C ILE A 622 28.08 -0.06 4.66
N GLU A 623 27.68 -1.27 4.26
CA GLU A 623 28.61 -2.35 3.92
C GLU A 623 29.13 -2.20 2.48
N VAL A 624 30.41 -2.52 2.27
CA VAL A 624 31.09 -2.41 0.98
C VAL A 624 31.76 -3.74 0.63
N MET A 625 31.49 -4.25 -0.57
CA MET A 625 32.18 -5.37 -1.17
C MET A 625 33.11 -4.86 -2.26
N VAL A 626 34.41 -5.12 -2.12
CA VAL A 626 35.35 -4.97 -3.24
C VAL A 626 35.53 -6.33 -3.87
N LYS A 627 35.11 -6.48 -5.13
CA LYS A 627 35.19 -7.75 -5.86
C LYS A 627 35.37 -7.52 -7.35
N TYR A 628 36.38 -8.14 -7.93
CA TYR A 628 36.70 -8.03 -9.35
C TYR A 628 36.07 -9.18 -10.14
N PRO A 629 35.56 -8.93 -11.37
CA PRO A 629 35.06 -9.97 -12.25
C PRO A 629 36.10 -11.04 -12.62
N SER A 630 37.38 -10.65 -12.72
CA SER A 630 38.50 -11.56 -12.99
C SER A 630 39.83 -10.91 -12.59
N PRO A 631 40.92 -11.68 -12.45
CA PRO A 631 42.25 -11.13 -12.18
C PRO A 631 42.75 -10.14 -13.24
N ASN A 632 42.32 -10.28 -14.50
CA ASN A 632 42.71 -9.39 -15.60
C ASN A 632 41.74 -8.21 -15.80
N HIS A 633 40.78 -8.04 -14.89
CA HIS A 633 39.79 -6.96 -14.99
C HIS A 633 40.46 -5.59 -14.87
N LYS A 634 40.19 -4.72 -15.85
CA LYS A 634 40.67 -3.34 -15.82
C LYS A 634 39.87 -2.52 -14.82
N THR A 635 40.55 -1.80 -13.95
CA THR A 635 39.95 -0.97 -12.90
C THR A 635 39.91 0.50 -13.31
N VAL A 636 39.71 0.77 -14.62
CA VAL A 636 39.60 2.12 -15.20
C VAL A 636 38.15 2.37 -15.63
N GLY A 637 37.46 3.30 -14.98
CA GLY A 637 36.04 3.55 -15.21
C GLY A 637 35.68 4.96 -15.65
N GLY A 638 36.66 5.78 -16.03
CA GLY A 638 36.42 7.11 -16.60
C GLY A 638 36.15 8.21 -15.57
N THR A 639 36.84 8.18 -14.43
CA THR A 639 36.87 9.30 -13.46
C THR A 639 37.69 10.48 -13.95
N LYS A 640 38.56 10.28 -14.96
CA LYS A 640 39.37 11.35 -15.53
C LYS A 640 38.50 12.39 -16.22
N LYS A 641 38.65 13.67 -15.86
CA LYS A 641 38.01 14.76 -16.60
C LYS A 641 38.68 14.93 -17.97
N ASP A 642 37.90 14.89 -19.05
CA ASP A 642 38.39 15.22 -20.39
C ASP A 642 38.72 16.71 -20.45
N THR A 643 40.00 17.05 -20.42
CA THR A 643 40.47 18.41 -20.75
C THR A 643 40.40 18.60 -22.27
N LYS A 644 39.18 18.70 -22.83
CA LYS A 644 39.01 19.45 -24.08
C LYS A 644 38.95 20.93 -23.71
N THR A 645 40.10 21.57 -23.92
CA THR A 645 40.35 23.00 -24.07
C THR A 645 39.10 23.87 -24.16
N SER A 646 38.86 24.64 -23.10
CA SER A 646 38.35 25.99 -23.25
C SER A 646 39.44 26.81 -23.94
N SER A 647 39.28 27.03 -25.23
CA SER A 647 39.96 28.04 -26.03
C SER A 647 38.93 28.80 -26.82
#